data_AF-A0A2H0A8B6-F1
#
_entry.id   AF-A0A2H0A8B6-F1
#
_cell.length_a   1.000
_cell.length_b   1.000
_cell.length_c   1.000
_cell.angle_alpha   90.00
_cell.angle_beta   90.00
_cell.angle_gamma   90.00
#
_symmetry.space_group_name_H-M   'P 1'
#
loop_
_entity.id
_entity.type
_entity.pdbx_description
1 polymer ?
#
loop_
_entity_poly.entity_id
_entity_poly.type
_entity_poly.pdbx_seq_one_letter_code
_entity_poly.pdbx_strand_id
1 'polypeptide(L)'
;MYQLILRLIGSWLMVVCWWGLYLQDDFQPYKAGVAQSLWWLFPLAILLLVISTGQRRNIKDQGQGVSGFRTSELTSIYQAVQLILTISLALLIASGVISLTAGYPTLFASFLSPQVSFVLNLFGFNSGASGGMVLLDGKKVLLDSVKVGLWQILAFALVFSGMIVFARIPWHKRLRLIITGIVCHYLYLIAYAAGMVVFIPKEMLPGMELFNAFWGMKMWLGFLPVLPLWFWLVYKPSAISHQPSACIPHSVTFSLSLLILLLAFSIGMSCFFFGFSRQEEETIILVDEIHSKWESTLKEFNRQEFGMMAENNYHSFLEYISHFHKTFVVTDDNQNSSVKGVTTLHEKVLSKKLFDSLPKKRVILILKCFTKYPTEKELNATVQFVKSGGNILFIGDHTDVFFMDTYINKVSKKFGIEFLTNAVYVATGGWPVTDRRNMRYHPVTQYMDRFVWATSDGLKLSKDAFPLIFSPLASYTDKANYYNNYFFGDTSFKPDNPMGIHAIMAASEYGKGKIVAWSDSTCFNNEIMFTVDRRGLLQGIFSWFSHSKYINPFPIVAVVVLIILIWYIIRFRVSLNWSLFLWLVLGIMAGWLTAIWLNNILYPPQKPQIPLPSRVLFDEAHKPATSLTMGNMDQLLGEDSYERFFYHLGRCKYYPEVNYQHRLTKERLRNTSGRGTTSGRSATSCLIITTPRSSFSREETEDIATFVKNGGGLLLIEGAGFDATSINQVANTFGLHFRREPHTLTLNNTFLVNPTFVEGGKFLLVYQDIPIVSWAKYGKGLVLAIGDSGMFSNKGSGLYSKGVVWMMNDMIEALGCGDEKALVGLDWQMMVRGW
;
A
#
# COMPACT_ATOMS: atom_id res chain seq x y z
N MET A 1 -38.19 -28.33 -2.43
CA MET A 1 -36.92 -28.71 -1.76
C MET A 1 -35.70 -28.27 -2.56
N TYR A 2 -35.48 -28.72 -3.81
CA TYR A 2 -34.34 -28.32 -4.65
C TYR A 2 -34.20 -26.79 -4.87
N GLN A 3 -35.29 -26.06 -5.16
CA GLN A 3 -35.26 -24.59 -5.24
C GLN A 3 -35.01 -23.89 -3.91
N LEU A 4 -35.43 -24.50 -2.79
CA LEU A 4 -35.13 -23.99 -1.46
C LEU A 4 -33.64 -24.19 -1.14
N ILE A 5 -33.08 -25.33 -1.54
CA ILE A 5 -31.65 -25.65 -1.44
C ILE A 5 -30.81 -24.71 -2.31
N LEU A 6 -31.22 -24.41 -3.56
CA LEU A 6 -30.52 -23.45 -4.42
C LEU A 6 -30.61 -22.00 -3.92
N ARG A 7 -31.77 -21.59 -3.37
CA ARG A 7 -31.90 -20.27 -2.73
C ARG A 7 -31.11 -20.21 -1.43
N LEU A 8 -31.09 -21.28 -0.65
CA LEU A 8 -30.25 -21.39 0.53
C LEU A 8 -28.77 -21.36 0.14
N ILE A 9 -28.32 -22.10 -0.89
CA ILE A 9 -26.94 -22.07 -1.40
C ILE A 9 -26.58 -20.69 -1.97
N GLY A 10 -27.49 -20.02 -2.69
CA GLY A 10 -27.27 -18.65 -3.18
C GLY A 10 -27.19 -17.63 -2.04
N SER A 11 -28.05 -17.75 -1.04
CA SER A 11 -27.97 -16.97 0.20
C SER A 11 -26.74 -17.33 1.04
N TRP A 12 -26.30 -18.60 1.05
CA TRP A 12 -25.12 -19.09 1.76
C TRP A 12 -23.84 -18.64 1.05
N LEU A 13 -23.81 -18.62 -0.29
CA LEU A 13 -22.73 -18.03 -1.08
C LEU A 13 -22.68 -16.51 -0.94
N MET A 14 -23.84 -15.84 -0.86
CA MET A 14 -23.92 -14.42 -0.49
C MET A 14 -23.32 -14.21 0.89
N VAL A 15 -23.80 -14.96 1.90
CA VAL A 15 -23.31 -14.87 3.27
C VAL A 15 -21.82 -15.21 3.32
N VAL A 16 -21.31 -16.22 2.63
CA VAL A 16 -19.87 -16.58 2.60
C VAL A 16 -19.01 -15.55 1.85
N CYS A 17 -19.48 -14.99 0.74
CA CYS A 17 -18.76 -13.91 0.03
C CYS A 17 -18.74 -12.61 0.85
N TRP A 18 -19.82 -12.36 1.61
CA TRP A 18 -19.94 -11.19 2.49
C TRP A 18 -19.19 -11.38 3.82
N TRP A 19 -19.20 -12.60 4.36
CA TRP A 19 -18.48 -13.04 5.55
C TRP A 19 -16.98 -13.11 5.27
N GLY A 20 -16.57 -13.46 4.04
CA GLY A 20 -15.18 -13.34 3.57
C GLY A 20 -14.68 -11.91 3.36
N LEU A 21 -15.60 -10.94 3.18
CA LEU A 21 -15.27 -9.51 3.19
C LEU A 21 -15.21 -8.93 4.61
N TYR A 22 -15.91 -9.53 5.59
CA TYR A 22 -16.06 -9.04 6.96
C TYR A 22 -15.07 -9.68 7.97
N LEU A 23 -14.59 -10.91 7.75
CA LEU A 23 -13.59 -11.56 8.62
C LEU A 23 -12.15 -11.01 8.45
N GLN A 24 -11.95 -9.93 7.69
CA GLN A 24 -10.61 -9.40 7.39
C GLN A 24 -9.94 -8.71 8.58
N ASP A 25 -10.68 -8.31 9.62
CA ASP A 25 -10.14 -7.50 10.72
C ASP A 25 -9.63 -8.32 11.92
N ASP A 26 -10.05 -9.58 12.09
CA ASP A 26 -9.59 -10.45 13.20
C ASP A 26 -8.58 -11.54 12.76
N PHE A 27 -8.24 -11.64 11.48
CA PHE A 27 -7.27 -12.62 10.97
C PHE A 27 -6.12 -11.95 10.20
N GLN A 28 -4.98 -11.80 10.88
CA GLN A 28 -3.66 -11.49 10.31
C GLN A 28 -3.30 -12.39 9.09
N PRO A 29 -2.26 -12.02 8.31
CA PRO A 29 -2.29 -11.42 6.98
C PRO A 29 -2.61 -12.42 5.83
N TYR A 30 -3.36 -13.48 6.10
CA TYR A 30 -3.58 -14.54 5.13
C TYR A 30 -4.72 -14.22 4.15
N LYS A 31 -4.29 -14.11 2.89
CA LYS A 31 -5.04 -14.35 1.64
C LYS A 31 -5.69 -13.13 0.98
N ALA A 32 -4.82 -12.25 0.46
CA ALA A 32 -5.04 -11.60 -0.85
C ALA A 32 -5.52 -12.61 -1.92
N GLY A 33 -5.07 -13.87 -1.81
CA GLY A 33 -5.48 -14.97 -2.64
C GLY A 33 -6.95 -15.40 -2.53
N VAL A 34 -7.68 -15.26 -1.41
CA VAL A 34 -9.08 -15.73 -1.31
C VAL A 34 -10.07 -14.68 -1.77
N ALA A 35 -9.81 -13.40 -1.49
CA ALA A 35 -10.58 -12.31 -2.08
C ALA A 35 -10.35 -12.24 -3.59
N GLN A 36 -9.09 -12.32 -4.05
CA GLN A 36 -8.82 -12.48 -5.48
C GLN A 36 -9.44 -13.76 -6.03
N SER A 37 -9.31 -14.92 -5.38
CA SER A 37 -9.92 -16.19 -5.85
C SER A 37 -11.44 -16.10 -5.92
N LEU A 38 -12.11 -15.39 -5.01
CA LEU A 38 -13.55 -15.16 -5.09
C LEU A 38 -13.90 -14.20 -6.25
N TRP A 39 -13.03 -13.24 -6.57
CA TRP A 39 -13.09 -12.43 -7.78
C TRP A 39 -12.73 -13.20 -9.07
N TRP A 40 -11.88 -14.24 -9.03
CA TRP A 40 -11.51 -15.11 -10.15
C TRP A 40 -12.51 -16.26 -10.38
N LEU A 41 -13.15 -16.75 -9.31
CA LEU A 41 -14.23 -17.73 -9.33
C LEU A 41 -15.52 -17.11 -9.86
N PHE A 42 -15.64 -15.78 -9.86
CA PHE A 42 -16.81 -15.05 -10.34
C PHE A 42 -16.97 -15.13 -11.87
N PRO A 43 -15.96 -14.79 -12.70
CA PRO A 43 -15.97 -15.05 -14.14
C PRO A 43 -16.00 -16.54 -14.46
N LEU A 44 -15.32 -17.39 -13.67
CA LEU A 44 -15.31 -18.84 -13.89
C LEU A 44 -16.69 -19.47 -13.64
N ALA A 45 -17.42 -19.03 -12.62
CA ALA A 45 -18.80 -19.43 -12.36
C ALA A 45 -19.74 -18.96 -13.47
N ILE A 46 -19.56 -17.72 -13.97
CA ILE A 46 -20.28 -17.20 -15.14
C ILE A 46 -19.94 -18.02 -16.40
N LEU A 47 -18.66 -18.36 -16.63
CA LEU A 47 -18.20 -19.15 -17.76
C LEU A 47 -18.72 -20.59 -17.71
N LEU A 48 -18.71 -21.23 -16.55
CA LEU A 48 -19.26 -22.58 -16.34
C LEU A 48 -20.79 -22.60 -16.47
N LEU A 49 -21.49 -21.54 -16.05
CA LEU A 49 -22.94 -21.36 -16.28
C LEU A 49 -23.27 -21.10 -17.77
N VAL A 50 -22.41 -20.39 -18.49
CA VAL A 50 -22.56 -20.14 -19.94
C VAL A 50 -22.16 -21.37 -20.77
N ILE A 51 -21.13 -22.13 -20.37
CA ILE A 51 -20.68 -23.36 -21.05
C ILE A 51 -21.70 -24.49 -20.85
N SER A 52 -22.23 -24.65 -19.63
CA SER A 52 -23.29 -25.64 -19.35
C SER A 52 -24.59 -25.36 -20.12
N THR A 53 -24.82 -24.11 -20.54
CA THR A 53 -25.93 -23.73 -21.41
C THR A 53 -25.59 -23.81 -22.91
N GLY A 54 -24.31 -23.72 -23.28
CA GLY A 54 -23.82 -23.82 -24.66
C GLY A 54 -23.66 -25.24 -25.22
N GLN A 55 -23.48 -26.26 -24.37
CA GLN A 55 -23.18 -27.63 -24.82
C GLN A 55 -24.36 -28.49 -25.35
N ARG A 56 -25.54 -27.94 -25.64
CA ARG A 56 -26.63 -28.69 -26.30
C ARG A 56 -27.06 -28.13 -27.65
N ARG A 57 -26.09 -27.97 -28.56
CA ARG A 57 -26.35 -27.92 -30.01
C ARG A 57 -25.53 -28.98 -30.75
N ASN A 58 -25.93 -30.25 -30.58
CA ASN A 58 -25.88 -31.29 -31.63
C ASN A 58 -26.44 -32.63 -31.13
N ILE A 59 -27.70 -32.64 -30.70
CA ILE A 59 -28.50 -33.86 -30.70
C ILE A 59 -29.86 -33.47 -31.26
N LYS A 60 -29.95 -33.41 -32.58
CA LYS A 60 -31.20 -33.79 -33.26
C LYS A 60 -31.03 -35.26 -33.62
N ASP A 61 -32.12 -35.98 -33.43
CA ASP A 61 -32.31 -37.40 -33.73
C ASP A 61 -31.72 -38.38 -32.72
N GLN A 62 -32.46 -38.60 -31.64
CA GLN A 62 -33.20 -39.86 -31.48
C GLN A 62 -34.28 -39.69 -30.42
N GLY A 63 -35.49 -40.11 -30.78
CA GLY A 63 -36.66 -40.05 -29.91
C GLY A 63 -36.45 -40.91 -28.69
N GLN A 64 -36.41 -40.29 -27.52
CA GLN A 64 -37.03 -40.74 -26.27
C GLN A 64 -36.84 -39.65 -25.21
N GLY A 65 -37.86 -39.47 -24.38
CA GLY A 65 -37.98 -38.35 -23.46
C GLY A 65 -36.77 -38.21 -22.53
N VAL A 66 -36.07 -37.08 -22.65
CA VAL A 66 -35.17 -36.59 -21.61
C VAL A 66 -35.58 -35.16 -21.30
N SER A 67 -36.07 -34.98 -20.08
CA SER A 67 -36.47 -33.73 -19.45
C SER A 67 -35.47 -32.61 -19.75
N GLY A 68 -35.87 -31.68 -20.62
CA GLY A 68 -35.18 -30.40 -20.77
C GLY A 68 -35.26 -29.63 -19.45
N PHE A 69 -34.19 -28.91 -19.13
CA PHE A 69 -34.18 -27.94 -18.02
C PHE A 69 -35.46 -27.11 -18.08
N ARG A 70 -36.21 -27.07 -16.97
CA ARG A 70 -37.45 -26.27 -16.91
C ARG A 70 -37.04 -24.82 -17.13
N THR A 71 -37.79 -24.09 -17.95
CA THR A 71 -37.62 -22.65 -18.21
C THR A 71 -37.38 -21.81 -16.94
N SER A 72 -37.83 -22.28 -15.78
CA SER A 72 -37.55 -21.74 -14.45
C SER A 72 -36.06 -21.66 -14.06
N GLU A 73 -35.22 -22.62 -14.48
CA GLU A 73 -33.80 -22.71 -14.09
C GLU A 73 -32.92 -21.73 -14.87
N LEU A 74 -33.15 -21.61 -16.19
CA LEU A 74 -32.54 -20.55 -17.01
C LEU A 74 -32.96 -19.15 -16.55
N THR A 75 -34.21 -18.99 -16.09
CA THR A 75 -34.70 -17.73 -15.54
C THR A 75 -34.01 -17.40 -14.21
N SER A 76 -33.73 -18.42 -13.38
CA SER A 76 -33.03 -18.25 -12.10
C SER A 76 -31.55 -17.91 -12.27
N ILE A 77 -30.88 -18.53 -13.25
CA ILE A 77 -29.49 -18.20 -13.62
C ILE A 77 -29.41 -16.76 -14.16
N TYR A 78 -30.34 -16.40 -15.04
CA TYR A 78 -30.43 -15.04 -15.57
C TYR A 78 -30.64 -14.01 -14.43
N GLN A 79 -31.55 -14.27 -13.49
CA GLN A 79 -31.77 -13.41 -12.33
C GLN A 79 -30.54 -13.32 -11.40
N ALA A 80 -29.80 -14.40 -11.21
CA ALA A 80 -28.58 -14.40 -10.42
C ALA A 80 -27.48 -13.53 -11.07
N VAL A 81 -27.26 -13.67 -12.38
CA VAL A 81 -26.33 -12.82 -13.15
C VAL A 81 -26.78 -11.34 -13.11
N GLN A 82 -28.09 -11.09 -13.15
CA GLN A 82 -28.64 -9.74 -13.04
C GLN A 82 -28.34 -9.08 -11.70
N LEU A 83 -28.56 -9.82 -10.61
CA LEU A 83 -28.29 -9.33 -9.26
C LEU A 83 -26.80 -9.05 -9.08
N ILE A 84 -25.96 -9.99 -9.51
CA ILE A 84 -24.51 -9.89 -9.43
C ILE A 84 -23.97 -8.62 -10.11
N LEU A 85 -24.40 -8.34 -11.35
CA LEU A 85 -23.91 -7.18 -12.09
C LEU A 85 -24.50 -5.85 -11.60
N THR A 86 -25.70 -5.86 -11.03
CA THR A 86 -26.26 -4.68 -10.34
C THR A 86 -25.41 -4.32 -9.12
N ILE A 87 -24.97 -5.33 -8.37
CA ILE A 87 -24.05 -5.17 -7.24
C ILE A 87 -22.70 -4.64 -7.74
N SER A 88 -22.14 -5.20 -8.82
CA SER A 88 -20.87 -4.72 -9.40
C SER A 88 -20.93 -3.25 -9.84
N LEU A 89 -22.04 -2.81 -10.44
CA LEU A 89 -22.23 -1.41 -10.85
C LEU A 89 -22.39 -0.48 -9.64
N ALA A 90 -23.14 -0.90 -8.62
CA ALA A 90 -23.27 -0.14 -7.38
C ALA A 90 -21.91 0.05 -6.70
N LEU A 91 -21.06 -0.98 -6.70
CA LEU A 91 -19.68 -0.90 -6.20
C LEU A 91 -18.80 0.04 -7.03
N LEU A 92 -18.92 0.04 -8.37
CA LEU A 92 -18.18 0.96 -9.24
C LEU A 92 -18.56 2.42 -9.00
N ILE A 93 -19.87 2.71 -8.91
CA ILE A 93 -20.36 4.07 -8.64
C ILE A 93 -20.00 4.48 -7.21
N ALA A 94 -20.10 3.58 -6.22
CA ALA A 94 -19.63 3.83 -4.87
C ALA A 94 -18.13 4.21 -4.87
N SER A 95 -17.29 3.52 -5.65
CA SER A 95 -15.87 3.87 -5.83
C SER A 95 -15.66 5.26 -6.46
N GLY A 96 -16.48 5.63 -7.46
CA GLY A 96 -16.48 6.96 -8.05
C GLY A 96 -16.87 8.07 -7.06
N VAL A 97 -17.88 7.80 -6.21
CA VAL A 97 -18.30 8.75 -5.18
C VAL A 97 -17.28 8.85 -4.03
N ILE A 98 -16.64 7.74 -3.65
CA ILE A 98 -15.49 7.75 -2.72
C ILE A 98 -14.38 8.66 -3.27
N SER A 99 -14.11 8.59 -4.57
CA SER A 99 -13.10 9.45 -5.20
C SER A 99 -13.49 10.94 -5.21
N LEU A 100 -14.78 11.26 -5.40
CA LEU A 100 -15.30 12.64 -5.39
C LEU A 100 -15.23 13.27 -4.01
N THR A 101 -15.49 12.49 -2.97
CA THR A 101 -15.62 12.97 -1.60
C THR A 101 -14.31 13.06 -0.85
N ALA A 102 -13.31 12.23 -1.21
CA ALA A 102 -11.92 12.46 -0.83
C ALA A 102 -11.43 13.85 -1.26
N GLY A 103 -12.00 14.42 -2.35
CA GLY A 103 -11.69 15.77 -2.81
C GLY A 103 -12.46 16.91 -2.10
N TYR A 104 -13.59 16.61 -1.43
CA TYR A 104 -14.49 17.62 -0.84
C TYR A 104 -15.16 17.14 0.47
N PRO A 105 -14.39 16.74 1.49
CA PRO A 105 -14.95 16.09 2.69
C PRO A 105 -15.92 16.98 3.48
N THR A 106 -15.80 18.30 3.39
CA THR A 106 -16.58 19.28 4.18
C THR A 106 -17.82 19.82 3.48
N LEU A 107 -17.98 19.62 2.17
CA LEU A 107 -19.12 20.17 1.42
C LEU A 107 -20.43 19.50 1.85
N PHE A 108 -20.42 18.17 1.93
CA PHE A 108 -21.57 17.37 2.38
C PHE A 108 -21.85 17.58 3.87
N ALA A 109 -20.80 17.66 4.67
CA ALA A 109 -20.88 17.94 6.10
C ALA A 109 -21.63 19.24 6.40
N SER A 110 -21.23 20.32 5.72
CA SER A 110 -21.82 21.65 5.90
C SER A 110 -23.29 21.69 5.50
N PHE A 111 -23.66 20.89 4.48
CA PHE A 111 -25.04 20.72 4.10
C PHE A 111 -25.85 19.97 5.15
N LEU A 112 -25.28 18.95 5.84
CA LEU A 112 -25.99 18.03 6.75
C LEU A 112 -26.07 18.51 8.22
N SER A 113 -25.09 19.30 8.68
CA SER A 113 -25.01 19.69 10.09
C SER A 113 -26.22 20.49 10.62
N PRO A 114 -26.84 21.43 9.85
CA PRO A 114 -28.01 22.15 10.35
C PRO A 114 -29.24 21.25 10.57
N GLN A 115 -29.46 20.25 9.71
CA GLN A 115 -30.58 19.32 9.83
C GLN A 115 -30.37 18.36 11.00
N VAL A 116 -29.13 17.93 11.22
CA VAL A 116 -28.78 17.11 12.39
C VAL A 116 -29.04 17.90 13.69
N SER A 117 -28.58 19.16 13.75
CA SER A 117 -28.87 20.03 14.90
C SER A 117 -30.37 20.29 15.08
N PHE A 118 -31.12 20.47 13.99
CA PHE A 118 -32.58 20.60 14.06
C PHE A 118 -33.24 19.36 14.69
N VAL A 119 -32.84 18.15 14.27
CA VAL A 119 -33.34 16.90 14.84
C VAL A 119 -32.95 16.76 16.31
N LEU A 120 -31.71 17.09 16.68
CA LEU A 120 -31.27 17.07 18.08
C LEU A 120 -32.10 18.02 18.96
N ASN A 121 -32.32 19.25 18.51
CA ASN A 121 -33.17 20.23 19.20
C ASN A 121 -34.63 19.72 19.33
N LEU A 122 -35.15 19.03 18.32
CA LEU A 122 -36.48 18.41 18.38
C LEU A 122 -36.58 17.34 19.48
N PHE A 123 -35.49 16.62 19.76
CA PHE A 123 -35.40 15.63 20.84
C PHE A 123 -34.96 16.23 22.19
N GLY A 124 -34.90 17.56 22.32
CA GLY A 124 -34.62 18.26 23.58
C GLY A 124 -33.13 18.46 23.89
N PHE A 125 -32.23 18.17 22.95
CA PHE A 125 -30.81 18.44 23.08
C PHE A 125 -30.48 19.88 22.69
N ASN A 126 -29.71 20.61 23.50
CA ASN A 126 -29.29 21.97 23.14
C ASN A 126 -28.13 21.90 22.14
N SER A 127 -28.43 22.13 20.86
CA SER A 127 -27.43 22.01 19.80
C SER A 127 -27.40 23.19 18.84
N GLY A 128 -26.20 23.47 18.32
CA GLY A 128 -25.96 24.40 17.22
C GLY A 128 -25.15 23.74 16.11
N ALA A 129 -25.17 24.31 14.90
CA ALA A 129 -24.39 23.81 13.78
C ALA A 129 -23.71 24.94 12.99
N SER A 130 -22.48 24.70 12.54
CA SER A 130 -21.74 25.63 11.67
C SER A 130 -20.64 24.90 10.91
N GLY A 131 -20.58 25.11 9.57
CA GLY A 131 -19.49 24.62 8.73
C GLY A 131 -19.24 23.11 8.79
N GLY A 132 -20.28 22.30 8.99
CA GLY A 132 -20.19 20.84 9.15
C GLY A 132 -19.99 20.37 10.60
N MET A 133 -19.73 21.26 11.54
CA MET A 133 -19.70 20.93 12.96
C MET A 133 -21.08 21.00 13.59
N VAL A 134 -21.34 20.07 14.50
CA VAL A 134 -22.46 20.10 15.45
C VAL A 134 -21.88 20.30 16.85
N LEU A 135 -22.38 21.33 17.53
CA LEU A 135 -22.08 21.67 18.91
C LEU A 135 -23.22 21.11 19.77
N LEU A 136 -22.92 20.24 20.72
CA LEU A 136 -23.89 19.65 21.64
C LEU A 136 -23.35 19.75 23.06
N ASP A 137 -23.96 20.57 23.93
CA ASP A 137 -23.59 20.71 25.34
C ASP A 137 -22.06 20.83 25.61
N GLY A 138 -21.37 21.67 24.81
CA GLY A 138 -19.92 21.89 24.90
C GLY A 138 -19.05 20.85 24.17
N LYS A 139 -19.63 19.77 23.65
CA LYS A 139 -18.99 18.82 22.75
C LYS A 139 -19.01 19.35 21.32
N LYS A 140 -17.89 19.19 20.60
CA LYS A 140 -17.77 19.50 19.18
C LYS A 140 -17.64 18.21 18.40
N VAL A 141 -18.50 18.02 17.42
CA VAL A 141 -18.43 16.87 16.51
C VAL A 141 -18.44 17.38 15.09
N LEU A 142 -17.36 17.11 14.35
CA LEU A 142 -17.34 17.37 12.92
C LEU A 142 -18.07 16.21 12.24
N LEU A 143 -19.18 16.50 11.56
CA LEU A 143 -19.78 15.53 10.65
C LEU A 143 -18.88 15.43 9.43
N ASP A 144 -18.41 14.24 9.09
CA ASP A 144 -17.76 13.99 7.82
C ASP A 144 -18.36 12.74 7.20
N SER A 145 -18.06 12.51 5.92
CA SER A 145 -18.63 11.41 5.16
C SER A 145 -18.35 10.03 5.75
N VAL A 146 -17.28 9.88 6.53
CA VAL A 146 -16.93 8.61 7.18
C VAL A 146 -17.77 8.44 8.44
N LYS A 147 -17.82 9.44 9.32
CA LYS A 147 -18.60 9.39 10.57
C LYS A 147 -20.10 9.23 10.36
N VAL A 148 -20.64 9.75 9.26
CA VAL A 148 -22.07 9.63 8.93
C VAL A 148 -22.41 8.45 8.03
N GLY A 149 -21.42 7.61 7.67
CA GLY A 149 -21.66 6.41 6.85
C GLY A 149 -22.19 6.70 5.44
N LEU A 150 -21.78 7.83 4.83
CA LEU A 150 -22.32 8.27 3.55
C LEU A 150 -22.11 7.24 2.44
N TRP A 151 -20.98 6.52 2.45
CA TRP A 151 -20.65 5.52 1.42
C TRP A 151 -21.65 4.37 1.39
N GLN A 152 -22.02 3.87 2.56
CA GLN A 152 -22.93 2.75 2.72
C GLN A 152 -24.33 3.14 2.25
N ILE A 153 -24.75 4.36 2.58
CA ILE A 153 -26.07 4.87 2.21
C ILE A 153 -26.15 5.08 0.70
N LEU A 154 -25.10 5.62 0.07
CA LEU A 154 -25.07 5.77 -1.38
C LEU A 154 -24.99 4.42 -2.08
N ALA A 155 -24.17 3.48 -1.61
CA ALA A 155 -24.10 2.13 -2.15
C ALA A 155 -25.48 1.44 -2.07
N PHE A 156 -26.17 1.57 -0.94
CA PHE A 156 -27.49 1.00 -0.74
C PHE A 156 -28.55 1.67 -1.63
N ALA A 157 -28.54 3.00 -1.74
CA ALA A 157 -29.40 3.75 -2.64
C ALA A 157 -29.18 3.38 -4.12
N LEU A 158 -27.94 3.07 -4.51
CA LEU A 158 -27.58 2.65 -5.85
C LEU A 158 -28.01 1.21 -6.15
N VAL A 159 -27.78 0.27 -5.22
CA VAL A 159 -28.31 -1.10 -5.33
C VAL A 159 -29.83 -1.05 -5.46
N PHE A 160 -30.50 -0.27 -4.60
CA PHE A 160 -31.95 -0.09 -4.62
C PHE A 160 -32.44 0.50 -5.95
N SER A 161 -31.81 1.58 -6.42
CA SER A 161 -32.16 2.23 -7.70
C SER A 161 -31.93 1.30 -8.88
N GLY A 162 -30.82 0.55 -8.89
CA GLY A 162 -30.54 -0.48 -9.89
C GLY A 162 -31.63 -1.56 -9.91
N MET A 163 -31.98 -2.11 -8.74
CA MET A 163 -33.06 -3.10 -8.63
C MET A 163 -34.40 -2.57 -9.15
N ILE A 164 -34.74 -1.30 -8.92
CA ILE A 164 -35.98 -0.69 -9.41
C ILE A 164 -35.97 -0.41 -10.91
N VAL A 165 -34.85 0.10 -11.45
CA VAL A 165 -34.68 0.34 -12.89
C VAL A 165 -34.91 -0.96 -13.67
N PHE A 166 -34.49 -2.10 -13.11
CA PHE A 166 -34.59 -3.41 -13.73
C PHE A 166 -35.81 -4.23 -13.28
N ALA A 167 -36.55 -3.79 -12.27
CA ALA A 167 -37.82 -4.41 -11.87
C ALA A 167 -38.87 -4.25 -12.99
N ARG A 168 -39.72 -5.26 -13.21
CA ARG A 168 -40.84 -5.21 -14.18
C ARG A 168 -42.00 -4.34 -13.70
N ILE A 169 -41.69 -3.13 -13.27
CA ILE A 169 -42.59 -2.13 -12.73
C ILE A 169 -42.81 -1.05 -13.80
N PRO A 170 -44.02 -0.52 -14.01
CA PRO A 170 -44.25 0.62 -14.90
C PRO A 170 -43.39 1.84 -14.54
N TRP A 171 -42.89 2.58 -15.54
CA TRP A 171 -41.95 3.71 -15.36
C TRP A 171 -42.39 4.73 -14.30
N HIS A 172 -43.66 5.12 -14.28
CA HIS A 172 -44.20 6.08 -13.30
C HIS A 172 -44.12 5.55 -11.84
N LYS A 173 -44.26 4.24 -11.64
CA LYS A 173 -44.09 3.60 -10.32
C LYS A 173 -42.60 3.45 -9.98
N ARG A 174 -41.73 3.20 -10.97
CA ARG A 174 -40.27 3.16 -10.77
C ARG A 174 -39.75 4.49 -10.25
N LEU A 175 -40.13 5.59 -10.90
CA LEU A 175 -39.70 6.93 -10.50
C LEU A 175 -40.15 7.25 -9.07
N ARG A 176 -41.41 6.94 -8.73
CA ARG A 176 -41.94 7.12 -7.37
C ARG A 176 -41.14 6.32 -6.33
N LEU A 177 -40.84 5.05 -6.63
CA LEU A 177 -40.06 4.19 -5.74
C LEU A 177 -38.63 4.69 -5.55
N ILE A 178 -37.96 5.14 -6.62
CA ILE A 178 -36.63 5.73 -6.54
C ILE A 178 -36.65 6.98 -5.65
N ILE A 179 -37.61 7.89 -5.87
CA ILE A 179 -37.74 9.12 -5.08
C ILE A 179 -38.02 8.79 -3.60
N THR A 180 -38.99 7.91 -3.31
CA THR A 180 -39.31 7.50 -1.95
C THR A 180 -38.11 6.83 -1.27
N GLY A 181 -37.38 5.97 -1.99
CA GLY A 181 -36.13 5.40 -1.52
C GLY A 181 -35.13 6.48 -1.12
N ILE A 182 -34.79 7.38 -2.04
CA ILE A 182 -33.84 8.48 -1.78
C ILE A 182 -34.23 9.29 -0.54
N VAL A 183 -35.51 9.65 -0.40
CA VAL A 183 -36.02 10.41 0.76
C VAL A 183 -35.88 9.62 2.06
N CYS A 184 -36.29 8.34 2.08
CA CYS A 184 -36.15 7.49 3.26
C CYS A 184 -34.69 7.32 3.69
N HIS A 185 -33.77 7.14 2.74
CA HIS A 185 -32.35 7.01 3.02
C HIS A 185 -31.76 8.32 3.56
N TYR A 186 -32.20 9.45 3.04
CA TYR A 186 -31.79 10.77 3.51
C TYR A 186 -32.27 11.07 4.94
N LEU A 187 -33.53 10.74 5.27
CA LEU A 187 -34.05 10.89 6.63
C LEU A 187 -33.33 9.96 7.61
N TYR A 188 -33.05 8.73 7.19
CA TYR A 188 -32.26 7.78 7.97
C TYR A 188 -30.85 8.31 8.26
N LEU A 189 -30.18 8.88 7.24
CA LEU A 189 -28.86 9.50 7.39
C LEU A 189 -28.86 10.60 8.47
N ILE A 190 -29.86 11.48 8.46
CA ILE A 190 -29.97 12.56 9.46
C ILE A 190 -30.16 11.98 10.87
N ALA A 191 -31.09 11.03 11.02
CA ALA A 191 -31.37 10.38 12.30
C ALA A 191 -30.15 9.62 12.84
N TYR A 192 -29.43 8.91 11.96
CA TYR A 192 -28.18 8.24 12.28
C TYR A 192 -27.12 9.24 12.74
N ALA A 193 -26.87 10.30 11.97
CA ALA A 193 -25.90 11.32 12.34
C ALA A 193 -26.24 12.02 13.67
N ALA A 194 -27.51 12.28 13.96
CA ALA A 194 -27.97 12.80 15.25
C ALA A 194 -27.69 11.81 16.39
N GLY A 195 -28.05 10.53 16.21
CA GLY A 195 -27.72 9.48 17.16
C GLY A 195 -26.21 9.40 17.44
N MET A 196 -25.38 9.49 16.40
CA MET A 196 -23.92 9.46 16.55
C MET A 196 -23.40 10.63 17.38
N VAL A 197 -23.89 11.85 17.15
CA VAL A 197 -23.48 13.03 17.93
C VAL A 197 -23.78 12.84 19.42
N VAL A 198 -24.92 12.22 19.76
CA VAL A 198 -25.32 11.90 21.15
C VAL A 198 -24.49 10.76 21.74
N PHE A 199 -24.36 9.65 21.02
CA PHE A 199 -23.85 8.40 21.56
C PHE A 199 -22.34 8.22 21.50
N ILE A 200 -21.58 9.03 20.75
CA ILE A 200 -20.10 8.97 20.81
C ILE A 200 -19.68 9.43 22.23
N PRO A 201 -19.23 8.55 23.13
CA PRO A 201 -18.83 8.94 24.48
C PRO A 201 -17.60 9.84 24.43
N LYS A 202 -17.39 10.62 25.49
CA LYS A 202 -16.15 11.39 25.67
C LYS A 202 -14.94 10.46 25.84
N GLU A 203 -15.15 9.22 26.31
CA GLU A 203 -14.08 8.25 26.62
C GLU A 203 -13.82 7.13 25.59
N MET A 204 -14.50 7.06 24.43
CA MET A 204 -14.23 6.02 23.38
C MET A 204 -12.95 6.34 22.54
N LEU A 205 -11.86 6.69 23.21
CA LEU A 205 -10.73 7.45 22.63
C LEU A 205 -9.36 6.74 22.63
N PRO A 206 -9.29 5.40 22.46
CA PRO A 206 -8.38 4.93 21.41
C PRO A 206 -8.80 3.64 20.69
N GLY A 207 -8.45 3.52 19.41
CA GLY A 207 -8.31 2.23 18.73
C GLY A 207 -9.52 1.72 17.93
N MET A 208 -9.46 0.43 17.59
CA MET A 208 -10.41 -0.28 16.73
C MET A 208 -11.86 -0.26 17.25
N GLU A 209 -12.11 -0.01 18.54
CA GLU A 209 -13.46 -0.01 19.12
C GLU A 209 -14.37 1.07 18.53
N LEU A 210 -13.81 2.25 18.25
CA LEU A 210 -14.54 3.34 17.62
C LEU A 210 -14.85 2.99 16.15
N PHE A 211 -13.86 2.48 15.41
CA PHE A 211 -14.07 2.00 14.04
C PHE A 211 -15.09 0.85 14.00
N ASN A 212 -15.03 -0.10 14.93
CA ASN A 212 -16.00 -1.19 15.07
C ASN A 212 -17.38 -0.71 15.53
N ALA A 213 -17.48 0.40 16.26
CA ALA A 213 -18.76 1.04 16.57
C ALA A 213 -19.36 1.74 15.34
N PHE A 214 -18.54 2.40 14.52
CA PHE A 214 -18.95 3.05 13.26
C PHE A 214 -19.23 2.05 12.12
N TRP A 215 -18.53 0.91 12.08
CA TRP A 215 -18.50 -0.01 10.92
C TRP A 215 -18.84 -1.47 11.24
N GLY A 216 -19.12 -1.80 12.51
CA GLY A 216 -19.48 -3.16 12.92
C GLY A 216 -20.95 -3.54 12.70
N MET A 217 -21.29 -4.79 13.03
CA MET A 217 -22.61 -5.41 12.84
C MET A 217 -23.79 -4.57 13.39
N LYS A 218 -23.55 -3.74 14.41
CA LYS A 218 -24.55 -2.84 15.02
C LYS A 218 -25.07 -1.79 14.04
N MET A 219 -24.28 -1.37 13.05
CA MET A 219 -24.68 -0.43 12.00
C MET A 219 -25.66 -1.09 11.01
N TRP A 220 -25.43 -2.37 10.67
CA TRP A 220 -26.36 -3.17 9.86
C TRP A 220 -27.72 -3.37 10.52
N LEU A 221 -27.76 -3.47 11.86
CA LEU A 221 -29.02 -3.50 12.62
C LEU A 221 -29.81 -2.20 12.46
N GLY A 222 -29.14 -1.06 12.23
CA GLY A 222 -29.79 0.21 11.93
C GLY A 222 -30.54 0.23 10.59
N PHE A 223 -30.21 -0.66 9.64
CA PHE A 223 -30.93 -0.81 8.37
C PHE A 223 -32.10 -1.80 8.43
N LEU A 224 -32.26 -2.57 9.52
CA LEU A 224 -33.40 -3.47 9.73
C LEU A 224 -34.76 -2.79 9.55
N PRO A 225 -35.01 -1.55 10.02
CA PRO A 225 -36.30 -0.86 9.82
C PRO A 225 -36.61 -0.50 8.36
N VAL A 226 -35.58 -0.46 7.49
CA VAL A 226 -35.74 -0.17 6.07
C VAL A 226 -36.15 -1.43 5.29
N LEU A 227 -35.81 -2.62 5.78
CA LEU A 227 -36.15 -3.91 5.14
C LEU A 227 -37.67 -4.21 5.08
N PRO A 228 -38.51 -3.92 6.09
CA PRO A 228 -39.97 -4.02 5.99
C PRO A 228 -40.57 -3.07 4.97
N LEU A 229 -40.05 -1.83 4.88
CA LEU A 229 -40.40 -0.86 3.84
C LEU A 229 -40.02 -1.38 2.44
N TRP A 230 -38.85 -2.01 2.31
CA TRP A 230 -38.42 -2.69 1.08
C TRP A 230 -39.34 -3.86 0.72
N PHE A 231 -39.69 -4.69 1.69
CA PHE A 231 -40.57 -5.83 1.50
C PHE A 231 -41.97 -5.35 1.08
N TRP A 232 -42.50 -4.31 1.72
CA TRP A 232 -43.81 -3.75 1.39
C TRP A 232 -43.87 -3.07 0.02
N LEU A 233 -42.79 -2.41 -0.42
CA LEU A 233 -42.71 -1.72 -1.71
C LEU A 233 -42.46 -2.66 -2.90
N VAL A 234 -41.76 -3.79 -2.69
CA VAL A 234 -41.46 -4.78 -3.73
C VAL A 234 -42.53 -5.89 -3.79
N TYR A 235 -43.21 -6.18 -2.68
CA TYR A 235 -44.18 -7.27 -2.60
C TYR A 235 -45.59 -6.83 -3.05
N LYS A 236 -45.79 -6.85 -4.37
CA LYS A 236 -47.07 -7.28 -4.95
C LYS A 236 -46.77 -8.31 -6.04
N PRO A 237 -47.04 -9.61 -5.80
CA PRO A 237 -47.00 -10.60 -6.87
C PRO A 237 -48.15 -10.30 -7.83
N SER A 238 -47.90 -9.41 -8.77
CA SER A 238 -48.76 -9.30 -9.94
C SER A 238 -48.44 -10.52 -10.77
N ALA A 239 -49.34 -11.49 -10.81
CA ALA A 239 -49.31 -12.59 -11.76
C ALA A 239 -49.42 -12.02 -13.18
N ILE A 240 -48.31 -11.51 -13.71
CA ILE A 240 -48.21 -11.13 -15.11
C ILE A 240 -47.94 -12.43 -15.85
N SER A 241 -48.95 -12.90 -16.58
CA SER A 241 -48.83 -14.01 -17.50
C SER A 241 -47.64 -13.77 -18.44
N HIS A 242 -46.73 -14.74 -18.47
CA HIS A 242 -45.65 -14.76 -19.44
C HIS A 242 -46.27 -15.00 -20.82
N GLN A 243 -46.43 -13.96 -21.63
CA GLN A 243 -46.31 -14.17 -23.08
C GLN A 243 -44.81 -14.09 -23.43
N PRO A 244 -44.23 -15.15 -24.01
CA PRO A 244 -42.87 -15.11 -24.50
C PRO A 244 -42.85 -14.17 -25.70
N SER A 245 -42.36 -12.95 -25.51
CA SER A 245 -41.92 -12.14 -26.64
C SER A 245 -40.82 -12.91 -27.37
N ALA A 246 -41.03 -13.12 -28.66
CA ALA A 246 -40.19 -13.94 -29.52
C ALA A 246 -38.70 -13.69 -29.28
N CYS A 247 -37.96 -14.75 -28.95
CA CYS A 247 -36.51 -14.73 -28.97
C CYS A 247 -36.07 -14.45 -30.42
N ILE A 248 -35.66 -13.23 -30.71
CA ILE A 248 -34.88 -12.93 -31.90
C ILE A 248 -33.63 -13.83 -31.80
N PRO A 249 -33.37 -14.72 -32.77
CA PRO A 249 -32.17 -15.53 -32.75
C PRO A 249 -30.98 -14.61 -33.03
N HIS A 250 -30.35 -14.10 -31.98
CA HIS A 250 -29.07 -13.44 -32.12
C HIS A 250 -28.05 -14.49 -32.58
N SER A 251 -27.53 -14.34 -33.79
CA SER A 251 -26.48 -15.22 -34.31
C SER A 251 -25.21 -15.07 -33.48
N VAL A 252 -24.48 -16.18 -33.26
CA VAL A 252 -23.21 -16.19 -32.52
C VAL A 252 -22.22 -15.17 -33.08
N THR A 253 -22.28 -14.91 -34.39
CA THR A 253 -21.50 -13.88 -35.09
C THR A 253 -21.79 -12.46 -34.60
N PHE A 254 -23.03 -12.14 -34.19
CA PHE A 254 -23.42 -10.82 -33.67
C PHE A 254 -22.85 -10.55 -32.27
N SER A 255 -22.87 -11.56 -31.39
CA SER A 255 -22.28 -11.44 -30.04
C SER A 255 -20.75 -11.34 -30.10
N LEU A 256 -20.13 -12.01 -31.08
CA LEU A 256 -18.68 -12.01 -31.27
C LEU A 256 -18.17 -10.67 -31.81
N SER A 257 -18.84 -10.07 -32.79
CA SER A 257 -18.44 -8.76 -33.34
C SER A 257 -18.64 -7.62 -32.32
N LEU A 258 -19.69 -7.68 -31.50
CA LEU A 258 -19.87 -6.74 -30.39
C LEU A 258 -18.78 -6.88 -29.32
N LEU A 259 -18.42 -8.12 -28.94
CA LEU A 259 -17.31 -8.38 -28.02
C LEU A 259 -15.99 -7.82 -28.58
N ILE A 260 -15.68 -8.04 -29.86
CA ILE A 260 -14.45 -7.54 -30.48
C ILE A 260 -14.41 -6.00 -30.47
N LEU A 261 -15.53 -5.34 -30.80
CA LEU A 261 -15.60 -3.88 -30.76
C LEU A 261 -15.45 -3.32 -29.33
N LEU A 262 -16.01 -4.01 -28.34
CA LEU A 262 -15.88 -3.60 -26.93
C LEU A 262 -14.48 -3.86 -26.38
N LEU A 263 -13.85 -4.95 -26.78
CA LEU A 263 -12.45 -5.24 -26.45
C LEU A 263 -11.53 -4.18 -27.10
N ALA A 264 -11.75 -3.86 -28.37
CA ALA A 264 -11.00 -2.84 -29.10
C ALA A 264 -11.19 -1.45 -28.50
N PHE A 265 -12.42 -1.07 -28.12
CA PHE A 265 -12.70 0.17 -27.41
C PHE A 265 -11.96 0.22 -26.08
N SER A 266 -12.00 -0.87 -25.32
CA SER A 266 -11.40 -0.92 -23.99
C SER A 266 -9.88 -0.93 -24.04
N ILE A 267 -9.28 -1.61 -25.02
CA ILE A 267 -7.84 -1.51 -25.31
C ILE A 267 -7.49 -0.08 -25.71
N GLY A 268 -8.28 0.56 -26.58
CA GLY A 268 -8.08 1.94 -26.98
C GLY A 268 -8.15 2.94 -25.81
N MET A 269 -9.11 2.76 -24.91
CA MET A 269 -9.26 3.57 -23.68
C MET A 269 -8.12 3.31 -22.69
N SER A 270 -7.65 2.08 -22.56
CA SER A 270 -6.48 1.76 -21.73
C SER A 270 -5.21 2.41 -22.27
N CYS A 271 -4.99 2.34 -23.58
CA CYS A 271 -3.92 3.06 -24.23
C CYS A 271 -4.08 4.58 -24.04
N PHE A 272 -5.30 5.13 -24.07
CA PHE A 272 -5.57 6.56 -23.79
C PHE A 272 -5.07 6.98 -22.40
N PHE A 273 -5.45 6.25 -21.35
CA PHE A 273 -5.14 6.65 -19.98
C PHE A 273 -3.68 6.45 -19.59
N PHE A 274 -3.01 5.44 -20.16
CA PHE A 274 -1.64 5.11 -19.76
C PHE A 274 -0.57 5.60 -20.75
N GLY A 275 -0.96 5.90 -21.98
CA GLY A 275 -0.06 6.35 -23.03
C GLY A 275 0.92 5.26 -23.47
N PHE A 276 1.39 5.34 -24.71
CA PHE A 276 2.68 4.74 -25.01
C PHE A 276 3.76 5.69 -24.51
N SER A 277 4.84 5.12 -24.00
CA SER A 277 5.94 5.89 -23.46
C SER A 277 7.22 5.38 -24.10
N ARG A 278 8.13 6.30 -24.44
CA ARG A 278 9.46 5.93 -24.93
C ARG A 278 10.43 6.16 -23.80
N GLN A 279 11.18 5.12 -23.45
CA GLN A 279 12.29 5.27 -22.52
C GLN A 279 13.33 6.18 -23.17
N GLU A 280 13.66 7.28 -22.51
CA GLU A 280 14.81 8.09 -22.90
C GLU A 280 16.07 7.41 -22.34
N GLU A 281 17.12 7.35 -23.16
CA GLU A 281 18.33 6.57 -22.83
C GLU A 281 19.14 7.20 -21.70
N GLU A 282 18.98 8.49 -21.42
CA GLU A 282 19.84 9.23 -20.50
C GLU A 282 19.06 10.20 -19.58
N THR A 283 18.91 9.79 -18.32
CA THR A 283 18.34 10.59 -17.23
C THR A 283 19.41 10.93 -16.19
N ILE A 284 19.40 12.17 -15.67
CA ILE A 284 20.22 12.64 -14.55
C ILE A 284 19.34 13.10 -13.40
N ILE A 285 19.87 13.05 -12.18
CA ILE A 285 19.21 13.54 -10.97
C ILE A 285 19.94 14.78 -10.47
N LEU A 286 19.20 15.82 -10.10
CA LEU A 286 19.70 17.02 -9.42
C LEU A 286 18.97 17.14 -8.07
N VAL A 287 19.70 17.09 -6.97
CA VAL A 287 19.15 17.19 -5.61
C VAL A 287 19.40 18.59 -5.06
N ASP A 288 18.35 19.26 -4.60
CA ASP A 288 18.44 20.59 -3.99
C ASP A 288 18.79 20.52 -2.50
N GLU A 289 19.96 21.06 -2.15
CA GLU A 289 20.40 21.34 -0.77
C GLU A 289 20.47 22.85 -0.49
N ILE A 290 20.17 23.72 -1.46
CA ILE A 290 20.18 25.19 -1.23
C ILE A 290 19.06 25.54 -0.25
N HIS A 291 17.87 24.97 -0.45
CA HIS A 291 16.67 25.34 0.29
C HIS A 291 16.43 24.50 1.54
N SER A 292 17.18 23.43 1.77
CA SER A 292 16.92 22.47 2.86
C SER A 292 18.09 22.40 3.83
N LYS A 293 17.87 22.79 5.09
CA LYS A 293 18.78 22.52 6.21
C LYS A 293 18.37 21.29 7.02
N TRP A 294 17.25 20.67 6.66
CA TRP A 294 16.74 19.46 7.26
C TRP A 294 17.12 18.26 6.39
N GLU A 295 17.37 17.12 7.02
CA GLU A 295 17.68 15.86 6.33
C GLU A 295 18.73 15.99 5.22
N SER A 296 19.88 16.56 5.55
CA SER A 296 20.92 16.84 4.56
C SER A 296 21.45 15.56 3.91
N THR A 297 21.71 15.63 2.62
CA THR A 297 22.41 14.57 1.86
C THR A 297 23.93 14.65 1.97
N LEU A 298 24.46 15.76 2.51
CA LEU A 298 25.91 16.01 2.61
C LEU A 298 26.53 15.40 3.87
N LYS A 299 25.73 15.17 4.92
CA LYS A 299 26.21 14.51 6.14
C LYS A 299 26.31 13.01 5.93
N GLU A 300 27.47 12.42 6.25
CA GLU A 300 27.70 11.00 6.03
C GLU A 300 26.97 10.11 7.06
N PHE A 301 26.49 8.96 6.59
CA PHE A 301 25.98 7.88 7.44
C PHE A 301 27.03 6.76 7.52
N ASN A 302 27.91 6.85 8.52
CA ASN A 302 29.07 5.97 8.64
C ASN A 302 29.25 5.44 10.08
N ARG A 303 30.36 4.72 10.31
CA ARG A 303 30.71 4.12 11.62
C ARG A 303 31.14 5.13 12.70
N GLN A 304 31.34 6.40 12.35
CA GLN A 304 31.91 7.46 13.21
C GLN A 304 30.86 8.49 13.64
N GLU A 305 29.88 8.76 12.78
CA GLU A 305 28.81 9.73 12.98
C GLU A 305 27.59 9.10 13.70
N PHE A 306 27.20 9.71 14.82
CA PHE A 306 26.07 9.27 15.66
C PHE A 306 25.16 10.44 16.06
N GLY A 307 23.96 10.10 16.52
CA GLY A 307 22.95 11.04 16.97
C GLY A 307 21.95 11.42 15.88
N MET A 308 20.92 12.16 16.28
CA MET A 308 19.72 12.44 15.47
C MET A 308 20.05 12.94 14.06
N MET A 309 21.02 13.85 13.90
CA MET A 309 21.35 14.40 12.58
C MET A 309 22.07 13.41 11.65
N ALA A 310 22.69 12.35 12.19
CA ALA A 310 23.26 11.26 11.39
C ALA A 310 22.17 10.27 10.94
N GLU A 311 21.12 10.11 11.74
CA GLU A 311 20.03 9.14 11.51
C GLU A 311 18.92 9.73 10.63
N ASN A 312 18.49 10.96 10.96
CA ASN A 312 17.47 11.73 10.24
C ASN A 312 18.10 12.54 9.11
N ASN A 313 18.71 11.84 8.15
CA ASN A 313 19.24 12.46 6.95
C ASN A 313 19.18 11.53 5.73
N TYR A 314 19.43 12.08 4.55
CA TYR A 314 19.20 11.42 3.25
C TYR A 314 20.48 10.86 2.61
N HIS A 315 21.53 10.60 3.38
CA HIS A 315 22.78 10.04 2.82
C HIS A 315 22.56 8.72 2.07
N SER A 316 21.85 7.77 2.70
CA SER A 316 21.55 6.45 2.11
C SER A 316 20.60 6.56 0.92
N PHE A 317 19.68 7.53 0.97
CA PHE A 317 18.83 7.88 -0.17
C PHE A 317 19.67 8.37 -1.35
N LEU A 318 20.58 9.32 -1.13
CA LEU A 318 21.47 9.84 -2.16
C LEU A 318 22.39 8.75 -2.74
N GLU A 319 22.95 7.90 -1.88
CA GLU A 319 23.75 6.75 -2.30
C GLU A 319 22.91 5.83 -3.20
N TYR A 320 21.75 5.39 -2.74
CA TYR A 320 20.86 4.49 -3.50
C TYR A 320 20.53 5.03 -4.90
N ILE A 321 20.11 6.29 -5.02
CA ILE A 321 19.71 6.85 -6.33
C ILE A 321 20.90 7.03 -7.27
N SER A 322 22.11 7.27 -6.74
CA SER A 322 23.34 7.42 -7.53
C SER A 322 23.75 6.13 -8.25
N HIS A 323 23.26 4.97 -7.79
CA HIS A 323 23.50 3.70 -8.48
C HIS A 323 22.74 3.58 -9.80
N PHE A 324 21.66 4.35 -10.02
CA PHE A 324 20.79 4.21 -11.19
C PHE A 324 20.98 5.31 -12.23
N HIS A 325 21.25 6.54 -11.77
CA HIS A 325 21.39 7.70 -12.63
C HIS A 325 22.58 8.54 -12.18
N LYS A 326 23.18 9.27 -13.12
CA LYS A 326 24.20 10.26 -12.77
C LYS A 326 23.54 11.35 -11.91
N THR A 327 24.08 11.55 -10.71
CA THR A 327 23.48 12.41 -9.70
C THR A 327 24.36 13.61 -9.39
N PHE A 328 23.72 14.76 -9.29
CA PHE A 328 24.29 16.02 -8.86
C PHE A 328 23.59 16.50 -7.60
N VAL A 329 24.34 17.09 -6.68
CA VAL A 329 23.79 17.82 -5.53
C VAL A 329 24.12 19.28 -5.72
N VAL A 330 23.13 20.17 -5.63
CA VAL A 330 23.34 21.61 -5.69
C VAL A 330 23.19 22.21 -4.30
N THR A 331 24.21 22.95 -3.85
CA THR A 331 24.26 23.50 -2.48
C THR A 331 24.87 24.89 -2.46
N ASP A 332 24.45 25.70 -1.48
CA ASP A 332 25.07 27.00 -1.15
C ASP A 332 26.18 26.87 -0.09
N ASP A 333 26.42 25.66 0.44
CA ASP A 333 27.53 25.32 1.32
C ASP A 333 28.80 25.00 0.50
N ASN A 334 29.98 25.11 1.12
CA ASN A 334 31.26 24.69 0.57
C ASN A 334 31.55 23.20 0.77
N GLN A 335 30.64 22.45 1.41
CA GLN A 335 30.76 21.01 1.60
C GLN A 335 30.46 20.23 0.32
N ASN A 336 31.30 19.23 0.03
CA ASN A 336 31.09 18.28 -1.05
C ASN A 336 30.39 17.03 -0.54
N SER A 337 29.61 16.37 -1.39
CA SER A 337 29.04 15.06 -1.07
C SER A 337 30.15 14.02 -0.91
N SER A 338 30.05 13.20 0.14
CA SER A 338 30.92 12.04 0.36
C SER A 338 30.49 10.80 -0.45
N VAL A 339 29.33 10.84 -1.12
CA VAL A 339 28.81 9.72 -1.91
C VAL A 339 29.61 9.58 -3.20
N LYS A 340 30.18 8.39 -3.42
CA LYS A 340 30.98 8.09 -4.62
C LYS A 340 30.14 8.20 -5.89
N GLY A 341 30.61 8.96 -6.86
CA GLY A 341 29.94 9.14 -8.16
C GLY A 341 28.91 10.27 -8.19
N VAL A 342 28.68 10.94 -7.06
CA VAL A 342 27.88 12.18 -7.00
C VAL A 342 28.79 13.38 -7.23
N THR A 343 28.30 14.35 -8.02
CA THR A 343 29.01 15.62 -8.25
C THR A 343 28.30 16.75 -7.49
N THR A 344 29.03 17.51 -6.68
CA THR A 344 28.49 18.70 -6.01
C THR A 344 28.66 19.94 -6.89
N LEU A 345 27.60 20.73 -7.01
CA LEU A 345 27.57 22.02 -7.70
C LEU A 345 27.33 23.11 -6.65
N HIS A 346 28.29 24.04 -6.52
CA HIS A 346 28.19 25.15 -5.57
C HIS A 346 27.47 26.33 -6.22
N GLU A 347 26.17 26.44 -5.97
CA GLU A 347 25.31 27.48 -6.52
C GLU A 347 24.47 28.08 -5.39
N LYS A 348 24.18 29.38 -5.48
CA LYS A 348 23.37 30.06 -4.47
C LYS A 348 21.87 30.00 -4.74
N VAL A 349 21.48 29.69 -5.97
CA VAL A 349 20.10 29.74 -6.44
C VAL A 349 19.83 28.71 -7.55
N LEU A 350 18.62 28.20 -7.60
CA LEU A 350 18.12 27.36 -8.70
C LEU A 350 17.77 28.22 -9.92
N SER A 351 18.79 28.60 -10.68
CA SER A 351 18.64 29.55 -11.80
C SER A 351 18.44 28.86 -13.15
N LYS A 352 17.90 29.63 -14.11
CA LYS A 352 17.87 29.21 -15.52
C LYS A 352 19.27 28.86 -16.04
N LYS A 353 20.30 29.62 -15.66
CA LYS A 353 21.70 29.36 -16.05
C LYS A 353 22.19 28.00 -15.56
N LEU A 354 21.82 27.61 -14.33
CA LEU A 354 22.12 26.28 -13.80
C LEU A 354 21.42 25.20 -14.63
N PHE A 355 20.11 25.35 -14.89
CA PHE A 355 19.39 24.36 -15.68
C PHE A 355 19.92 24.25 -17.13
N ASP A 356 20.29 25.38 -17.74
CA ASP A 356 20.87 25.44 -19.09
C ASP A 356 22.29 24.85 -19.16
N SER A 357 23.02 24.79 -18.04
CA SER A 357 24.38 24.22 -17.98
C SER A 357 24.40 22.69 -17.82
N LEU A 358 23.27 22.09 -17.43
CA LEU A 358 23.14 20.65 -17.32
C LEU A 358 23.29 19.97 -18.69
N PRO A 359 23.82 18.74 -18.75
CA PRO A 359 23.85 17.96 -19.99
C PRO A 359 22.46 17.92 -20.65
N LYS A 360 22.40 17.91 -21.99
CA LYS A 360 21.16 17.75 -22.78
C LYS A 360 20.55 16.35 -22.62
N LYS A 361 20.10 16.06 -21.40
CA LYS A 361 19.53 14.81 -20.90
C LYS A 361 18.23 15.14 -20.18
N ARG A 362 17.46 14.11 -19.86
CA ARG A 362 16.29 14.29 -19.02
C ARG A 362 16.73 14.53 -17.57
N VAL A 363 16.16 15.53 -16.91
CA VAL A 363 16.55 15.91 -15.54
C VAL A 363 15.41 15.65 -14.57
N ILE A 364 15.71 14.98 -13.47
CA ILE A 364 14.85 14.85 -12.29
C ILE A 364 15.40 15.79 -11.22
N LEU A 365 14.66 16.83 -10.90
CA LEU A 365 14.96 17.74 -9.79
C LEU A 365 14.25 17.25 -8.53
N ILE A 366 15.00 16.99 -7.46
CA ILE A 366 14.47 16.60 -6.16
C ILE A 366 14.46 17.85 -5.27
N LEU A 367 13.27 18.31 -4.93
CA LEU A 367 13.02 19.45 -4.03
C LEU A 367 12.48 18.89 -2.71
N LYS A 368 13.30 18.92 -1.66
CA LYS A 368 12.97 18.33 -0.36
C LYS A 368 12.93 19.36 0.76
N CYS A 369 11.99 19.21 1.69
CA CYS A 369 12.01 19.78 3.04
C CYS A 369 12.52 21.23 3.08
N PHE A 370 11.81 22.12 2.38
CA PHE A 370 12.23 23.51 2.24
C PHE A 370 12.26 24.20 3.61
N THR A 371 13.39 24.76 3.99
CA THR A 371 13.58 25.55 5.22
C THR A 371 13.93 27.01 4.92
N LYS A 372 14.01 27.35 3.63
CA LYS A 372 14.28 28.70 3.13
C LYS A 372 13.28 29.04 2.03
N TYR A 373 12.94 30.32 1.94
CA TYR A 373 12.01 30.83 0.95
C TYR A 373 12.68 30.93 -0.44
N PRO A 374 12.10 30.34 -1.49
CA PRO A 374 12.62 30.46 -2.85
C PRO A 374 12.31 31.85 -3.44
N THR A 375 13.25 32.43 -4.19
CA THR A 375 13.04 33.74 -4.83
C THR A 375 12.13 33.65 -6.06
N GLU A 376 11.47 34.75 -6.44
CA GLU A 376 10.64 34.80 -7.67
C GLU A 376 11.41 34.41 -8.94
N LYS A 377 12.72 34.68 -9.00
CA LYS A 377 13.56 34.25 -10.13
C LYS A 377 13.69 32.73 -10.20
N GLU A 378 13.84 32.07 -9.04
CA GLU A 378 13.92 30.61 -8.94
C GLU A 378 12.57 29.95 -9.24
N LEU A 379 11.48 30.54 -8.75
CA LEU A 379 10.12 30.08 -9.08
C LEU A 379 9.90 30.08 -10.60
N ASN A 380 10.23 31.20 -11.26
CA ASN A 380 10.08 31.32 -12.71
C ASN A 380 11.02 30.36 -13.47
N ALA A 381 12.27 30.21 -13.04
CA ALA A 381 13.21 29.27 -13.63
C ALA A 381 12.72 27.82 -13.51
N THR A 382 12.22 27.43 -12.34
CA THR A 382 11.70 26.09 -12.06
C THR A 382 10.45 25.78 -12.89
N VAL A 383 9.51 26.73 -13.00
CA VAL A 383 8.33 26.57 -13.86
C VAL A 383 8.73 26.39 -15.33
N GLN A 384 9.68 27.18 -15.83
CA GLN A 384 10.17 27.04 -17.21
C GLN A 384 10.92 25.72 -17.44
N PHE A 385 11.70 25.27 -16.45
CA PHE A 385 12.38 23.98 -16.46
C PHE A 385 11.37 22.82 -16.63
N VAL A 386 10.31 22.80 -15.83
CA VAL A 386 9.25 21.76 -15.93
C VAL A 386 8.51 21.87 -17.26
N LYS A 387 8.11 23.08 -17.66
CA LYS A 387 7.41 23.30 -18.93
C LYS A 387 8.21 22.77 -20.12
N SER A 388 9.53 22.84 -20.05
CA SER A 388 10.46 22.39 -21.10
C SER A 388 10.74 20.89 -21.09
N GLY A 389 10.31 20.15 -20.06
CA GLY A 389 10.46 18.70 -19.95
C GLY A 389 11.23 18.20 -18.73
N GLY A 390 11.65 19.10 -17.84
CA GLY A 390 12.21 18.74 -16.53
C GLY A 390 11.16 18.09 -15.63
N ASN A 391 11.57 17.13 -14.82
CA ASN A 391 10.69 16.47 -13.86
C ASN A 391 11.01 16.91 -12.43
N ILE A 392 10.00 16.93 -11.55
CA ILE A 392 10.20 17.27 -10.13
C ILE A 392 9.67 16.17 -9.23
N LEU A 393 10.48 15.74 -8.27
CA LEU A 393 10.03 15.05 -7.06
C LEU A 393 10.01 16.05 -5.91
N PHE A 394 8.82 16.35 -5.41
CA PHE A 394 8.64 17.10 -4.16
C PHE A 394 8.60 16.13 -2.98
N ILE A 395 9.34 16.45 -1.93
CA ILE A 395 9.28 15.77 -0.63
C ILE A 395 8.93 16.83 0.43
N GLY A 396 7.73 16.72 0.98
CA GLY A 396 7.22 17.56 2.07
C GLY A 396 7.25 16.82 3.42
N ASP A 397 6.72 17.46 4.46
CA ASP A 397 6.67 16.90 5.81
C ASP A 397 5.41 17.40 6.54
N HIS A 398 5.10 16.81 7.69
CA HIS A 398 3.93 17.14 8.47
C HIS A 398 3.98 18.54 9.10
N THR A 399 2.78 19.03 9.45
CA THR A 399 2.53 20.14 10.40
C THR A 399 3.18 21.49 10.07
N ASP A 400 3.62 21.73 8.84
CA ASP A 400 4.43 22.90 8.48
C ASP A 400 5.69 23.05 9.35
N VAL A 401 6.26 21.94 9.84
CA VAL A 401 7.45 21.98 10.70
C VAL A 401 8.58 22.74 9.99
N PHE A 402 9.21 23.67 10.69
CA PHE A 402 10.19 24.61 10.10
C PHE A 402 9.68 25.45 8.91
N PHE A 403 8.36 25.63 8.80
CA PHE A 403 7.67 26.32 7.71
C PHE A 403 7.82 25.63 6.34
N MET A 404 8.02 24.31 6.34
CA MET A 404 8.25 23.51 5.13
C MET A 404 7.11 23.60 4.13
N ASP A 405 5.88 23.43 4.57
CA ASP A 405 4.69 23.49 3.71
C ASP A 405 4.53 24.90 3.18
N THR A 406 4.74 25.91 4.03
CA THR A 406 4.69 27.32 3.66
C THR A 406 5.66 27.65 2.53
N TYR A 407 6.88 27.10 2.54
CA TYR A 407 7.90 27.35 1.52
C TYR A 407 7.72 26.49 0.27
N ILE A 408 7.54 25.18 0.41
CA ILE A 408 7.41 24.26 -0.74
C ILE A 408 6.16 24.58 -1.57
N ASN A 409 5.07 25.04 -0.93
CA ASN A 409 3.84 25.45 -1.59
C ASN A 409 3.98 26.69 -2.48
N LYS A 410 5.08 27.45 -2.39
CA LYS A 410 5.38 28.52 -3.36
C LYS A 410 5.66 27.97 -4.75
N VAL A 411 6.20 26.75 -4.81
CA VAL A 411 6.51 26.05 -6.05
C VAL A 411 5.40 25.06 -6.40
N SER A 412 5.06 24.14 -5.50
CA SER A 412 4.17 23.00 -5.80
C SER A 412 2.77 23.42 -6.26
N LYS A 413 2.22 24.52 -5.70
CA LYS A 413 0.90 25.06 -6.10
C LYS A 413 0.83 25.47 -7.57
N LYS A 414 1.96 25.84 -8.19
CA LYS A 414 2.03 26.15 -9.63
C LYS A 414 1.74 24.92 -10.50
N PHE A 415 1.89 23.73 -9.94
CA PHE A 415 1.65 22.43 -10.57
C PHE A 415 0.38 21.75 -10.05
N GLY A 416 -0.44 22.47 -9.29
CA GLY A 416 -1.74 21.99 -8.86
C GLY A 416 -1.74 21.10 -7.62
N ILE A 417 -0.64 21.07 -6.86
CA ILE A 417 -0.49 20.28 -5.63
C ILE A 417 -0.23 21.24 -4.46
N GLU A 418 -0.97 21.11 -3.37
CA GLU A 418 -0.82 21.86 -2.13
C GLU A 418 -0.61 20.88 -0.96
N PHE A 419 0.53 20.99 -0.28
CA PHE A 419 0.82 20.33 1.00
C PHE A 419 0.01 21.03 2.10
N LEU A 420 -0.81 20.30 2.85
CA LEU A 420 -1.66 20.89 3.88
C LEU A 420 -0.91 20.94 5.21
N THR A 421 -1.14 22.00 5.99
CA THR A 421 -0.50 22.18 7.29
C THR A 421 -1.20 21.33 8.38
N ASN A 422 -1.11 20.01 8.28
CA ASN A 422 -1.70 19.04 9.19
C ASN A 422 -0.81 17.79 9.35
N ALA A 423 -1.22 16.88 10.23
CA ALA A 423 -0.65 15.55 10.36
C ALA A 423 -1.76 14.51 10.14
N VAL A 424 -1.50 13.51 9.31
CA VAL A 424 -2.42 12.39 9.05
C VAL A 424 -2.03 11.22 9.97
N TYR A 425 -2.99 10.74 10.75
CA TYR A 425 -2.84 9.60 11.65
C TYR A 425 -3.85 8.50 11.30
N VAL A 426 -3.60 7.28 11.79
CA VAL A 426 -4.59 6.20 11.76
C VAL A 426 -5.22 6.03 13.15
N ALA A 427 -6.53 5.81 13.20
CA ALA A 427 -7.29 5.63 14.43
C ALA A 427 -6.86 4.39 15.24
N THR A 428 -6.18 3.44 14.59
CA THR A 428 -5.60 2.25 15.23
C THR A 428 -4.34 2.54 16.04
N GLY A 429 -3.76 3.74 15.92
CA GLY A 429 -2.42 4.02 16.42
C GLY A 429 -1.32 3.38 15.55
N GLY A 430 -0.06 3.65 15.89
CA GLY A 430 1.09 3.15 15.13
C GLY A 430 1.43 3.97 13.89
N TRP A 431 2.46 3.51 13.16
CA TRP A 431 2.76 4.06 11.84
C TRP A 431 1.76 3.52 10.82
N PRO A 432 1.19 4.39 9.98
CA PRO A 432 0.20 3.95 9.02
C PRO A 432 0.79 3.01 7.96
N VAL A 433 -0.05 2.04 7.57
CA VAL A 433 0.26 1.09 6.50
C VAL A 433 -0.72 1.31 5.37
N THR A 434 -0.19 1.48 4.16
CA THR A 434 -0.97 1.49 2.92
C THR A 434 -0.62 0.28 2.09
N ASP A 435 -1.61 -0.31 1.44
CA ASP A 435 -1.42 -1.42 0.51
C ASP A 435 -2.07 -1.10 -0.84
N ARG A 436 -2.12 -2.09 -1.73
CA ARG A 436 -2.73 -1.96 -3.06
C ARG A 436 -4.17 -1.41 -3.07
N ARG A 437 -4.93 -1.53 -1.97
CA ARG A 437 -6.29 -0.95 -1.85
C ARG A 437 -6.25 0.58 -1.75
N ASN A 438 -5.15 1.12 -1.24
CA ASN A 438 -4.92 2.55 -1.04
C ASN A 438 -4.11 3.19 -2.17
N MET A 439 -3.62 2.40 -3.13
CA MET A 439 -2.76 2.86 -4.21
C MET A 439 -3.50 2.82 -5.54
N ARG A 440 -3.46 3.90 -6.32
CA ARG A 440 -3.91 3.86 -7.71
C ARG A 440 -2.90 3.08 -8.54
N TYR A 441 -3.39 2.33 -9.52
CA TYR A 441 -2.51 1.74 -10.53
C TYR A 441 -1.87 2.84 -11.36
N HIS A 442 -0.56 3.02 -11.17
CA HIS A 442 0.25 4.00 -11.87
C HIS A 442 1.69 3.48 -11.96
N PRO A 443 2.47 3.84 -13.00
CA PRO A 443 3.87 3.44 -13.09
C PRO A 443 4.72 3.76 -11.84
N VAL A 444 4.34 4.82 -11.11
CA VAL A 444 4.98 5.21 -9.85
C VAL A 444 4.75 4.22 -8.71
N THR A 445 3.57 3.60 -8.63
CA THR A 445 3.17 2.71 -7.53
C THR A 445 3.28 1.24 -7.91
N GLN A 446 3.66 0.91 -9.15
CA GLN A 446 3.57 -0.45 -9.68
C GLN A 446 4.47 -1.48 -8.97
N TYR A 447 5.54 -1.05 -8.29
CA TYR A 447 6.46 -1.93 -7.54
C TYR A 447 6.28 -1.85 -6.03
N MET A 448 5.14 -1.33 -5.57
CA MET A 448 4.82 -1.21 -4.15
C MET A 448 3.62 -2.09 -3.82
N ASP A 449 3.78 -3.08 -2.96
CA ASP A 449 2.66 -3.89 -2.49
C ASP A 449 2.17 -3.42 -1.13
N ARG A 450 3.09 -3.03 -0.26
CA ARG A 450 2.81 -2.51 1.08
C ARG A 450 3.80 -1.40 1.41
N PHE A 451 3.30 -0.26 1.83
CA PHE A 451 4.12 0.89 2.20
C PHE A 451 3.78 1.39 3.59
N VAL A 452 4.79 1.42 4.45
CA VAL A 452 4.70 1.95 5.81
C VAL A 452 5.25 3.35 5.79
N TRP A 453 4.48 4.32 6.28
CA TRP A 453 4.89 5.71 6.39
C TRP A 453 4.80 6.18 7.84
N ALA A 454 5.49 7.28 8.16
CA ALA A 454 5.55 7.85 9.50
C ALA A 454 4.38 8.82 9.69
N THR A 455 4.64 10.11 9.70
CA THR A 455 3.61 11.14 9.75
C THR A 455 3.65 11.96 8.47
N SER A 456 2.71 11.67 7.58
CA SER A 456 2.46 12.43 6.37
C SER A 456 1.56 13.64 6.66
N ASP A 457 1.62 14.66 5.83
CA ASP A 457 0.51 15.60 5.67
C ASP A 457 -0.52 15.10 4.63
N GLY A 458 -1.68 15.76 4.58
CA GLY A 458 -2.63 15.60 3.49
C GLY A 458 -2.31 16.53 2.30
N LEU A 459 -2.59 16.06 1.08
CA LEU A 459 -2.44 16.82 -0.15
C LEU A 459 -3.79 17.32 -0.66
N LYS A 460 -3.85 18.60 -1.02
CA LYS A 460 -4.96 19.19 -1.77
C LYS A 460 -4.59 19.36 -3.24
N LEU A 461 -5.47 18.88 -4.12
CA LEU A 461 -5.20 18.73 -5.54
C LEU A 461 -6.14 19.60 -6.38
N SER A 462 -5.59 20.28 -7.38
CA SER A 462 -6.36 20.92 -8.44
C SER A 462 -6.76 19.92 -9.54
N LYS A 463 -7.55 20.34 -10.53
CA LYS A 463 -8.05 19.44 -11.60
C LYS A 463 -6.95 18.77 -12.44
N ASP A 464 -5.77 19.37 -12.51
CA ASP A 464 -4.65 18.90 -13.34
C ASP A 464 -3.72 17.94 -12.58
N ALA A 465 -3.90 17.82 -11.25
CA ALA A 465 -3.19 16.87 -10.41
C ALA A 465 -4.12 15.72 -10.01
N PHE A 466 -3.54 14.55 -9.77
CA PHE A 466 -4.29 13.38 -9.35
C PHE A 466 -3.57 12.61 -8.23
N PRO A 467 -4.32 12.04 -7.28
CA PRO A 467 -3.72 11.29 -6.18
C PRO A 467 -3.19 9.94 -6.66
N LEU A 468 -2.08 9.49 -6.07
CA LEU A 468 -1.45 8.19 -6.32
C LEU A 468 -1.62 7.23 -5.14
N ILE A 469 -1.41 7.73 -3.93
CA ILE A 469 -1.55 6.97 -2.68
C ILE A 469 -2.45 7.75 -1.74
N PHE A 470 -3.35 7.02 -1.11
CA PHE A 470 -4.24 7.54 -0.10
C PHE A 470 -3.94 6.93 1.28
N SER A 471 -4.30 7.64 2.34
CA SER A 471 -4.34 7.06 3.69
C SER A 471 -5.41 5.95 3.79
N PRO A 472 -5.32 5.06 4.79
CA PRO A 472 -6.42 4.17 5.15
C PRO A 472 -7.72 4.91 5.45
N LEU A 473 -8.87 4.24 5.30
CA LEU A 473 -10.19 4.85 5.57
C LEU A 473 -10.33 5.31 7.03
N ALA A 474 -9.76 4.56 7.96
CA ALA A 474 -9.74 4.87 9.39
C ALA A 474 -8.65 5.89 9.75
N SER A 475 -8.37 6.87 8.88
CA SER A 475 -7.42 7.93 9.16
C SER A 475 -8.12 9.20 9.61
N TYR A 476 -7.40 10.03 10.34
CA TYR A 476 -7.85 11.36 10.73
C TYR A 476 -6.70 12.36 10.64
N THR A 477 -7.04 13.64 10.58
CA THR A 477 -6.04 14.71 10.55
C THR A 477 -6.11 15.60 11.77
N ASP A 478 -4.96 15.99 12.29
CA ASP A 478 -4.86 17.06 13.29
C ASP A 478 -4.08 18.26 12.74
N LYS A 479 -4.47 19.47 13.15
CA LYS A 479 -3.88 20.70 12.63
C LYS A 479 -2.53 20.99 13.28
N ALA A 480 -1.66 21.69 12.56
CA ALA A 480 -0.42 22.21 13.12
C ALA A 480 -0.67 23.08 14.37
N ASN A 481 0.16 22.86 15.40
CA ASN A 481 0.16 23.60 16.67
C ASN A 481 1.47 24.37 16.85
N TYR A 482 1.46 25.64 16.44
CA TYR A 482 2.63 26.52 16.48
C TYR A 482 3.15 26.88 17.89
N TYR A 483 2.54 26.38 18.96
CA TYR A 483 3.01 26.60 20.34
C TYR A 483 4.13 25.64 20.78
N ASN A 484 4.46 24.60 20.01
CA ASN A 484 5.58 23.69 20.30
C ASN A 484 6.60 23.62 19.15
N ASN A 485 7.75 23.00 19.39
CA ASN A 485 8.88 23.04 18.44
C ASN A 485 8.70 22.19 17.18
N TYR A 486 7.78 21.23 17.18
CA TYR A 486 7.57 20.28 16.07
C TYR A 486 6.18 20.43 15.43
N PHE A 487 5.43 21.46 15.86
CA PHE A 487 4.08 21.79 15.44
C PHE A 487 3.05 20.65 15.52
N PHE A 488 3.33 19.58 16.27
CA PHE A 488 2.37 18.52 16.53
C PHE A 488 1.24 19.02 17.43
N GLY A 489 -0.01 18.82 17.01
CA GLY A 489 -1.16 19.05 17.87
C GLY A 489 -1.36 17.89 18.84
N ASP A 490 -2.62 17.52 19.04
CA ASP A 490 -2.98 16.38 19.89
C ASP A 490 -3.01 15.12 19.01
N THR A 491 -2.11 14.19 19.29
CA THR A 491 -2.00 12.93 18.53
C THR A 491 -3.08 11.91 18.92
N SER A 492 -3.94 12.23 19.89
CA SER A 492 -5.13 11.44 20.18
C SER A 492 -6.29 11.87 19.29
N PHE A 493 -7.08 10.90 18.85
CA PHE A 493 -8.27 11.19 18.06
C PHE A 493 -9.27 12.04 18.84
N LYS A 494 -9.91 13.01 18.19
CA LYS A 494 -11.03 13.80 18.71
C LYS A 494 -12.21 13.77 17.74
N PRO A 495 -13.46 13.81 18.24
CA PRO A 495 -14.65 13.82 17.38
C PRO A 495 -14.74 14.99 16.38
N ASP A 496 -13.99 16.07 16.60
CA ASP A 496 -13.87 17.22 15.70
C ASP A 496 -12.70 17.13 14.71
N ASN A 497 -11.83 16.12 14.81
CA ASN A 497 -10.83 15.84 13.77
C ASN A 497 -11.51 15.36 12.49
N PRO A 498 -11.16 15.90 11.30
CA PRO A 498 -11.60 15.34 10.03
C PRO A 498 -11.15 13.88 9.90
N MET A 499 -12.08 12.99 9.54
CA MET A 499 -11.77 11.60 9.24
C MET A 499 -11.92 11.28 7.74
N GLY A 500 -11.10 10.34 7.30
CA GLY A 500 -11.32 9.61 6.07
C GLY A 500 -10.05 9.34 5.28
N ILE A 501 -10.24 9.32 3.96
CA ILE A 501 -9.20 9.01 3.00
C ILE A 501 -8.55 10.33 2.58
N HIS A 502 -7.26 10.49 2.87
CA HIS A 502 -6.47 11.66 2.53
C HIS A 502 -5.47 11.29 1.44
N ALA A 503 -5.29 12.13 0.42
CA ALA A 503 -4.20 11.94 -0.53
C ALA A 503 -2.89 12.25 0.19
N ILE A 504 -1.93 11.33 0.17
CA ILE A 504 -0.58 11.49 0.78
C ILE A 504 0.53 11.42 -0.28
N MET A 505 0.15 11.03 -1.49
CA MET A 505 1.01 11.09 -2.66
C MET A 505 0.19 11.53 -3.86
N ALA A 506 0.74 12.39 -4.69
CA ALA A 506 0.09 12.84 -5.90
C ALA A 506 1.05 12.97 -7.07
N ALA A 507 0.49 12.98 -8.27
CA ALA A 507 1.19 13.28 -9.50
C ALA A 507 0.47 14.38 -10.28
N SER A 508 1.23 15.06 -11.12
CA SER A 508 0.74 16.08 -12.04
C SER A 508 1.61 16.09 -13.30
N GLU A 509 1.06 16.55 -14.41
CA GLU A 509 1.80 16.82 -15.63
C GLU A 509 1.68 18.31 -15.96
N TYR A 510 2.81 18.98 -16.25
CA TYR A 510 2.82 20.40 -16.58
C TYR A 510 3.72 20.69 -17.78
N GLY A 511 3.12 21.15 -18.87
CA GLY A 511 3.83 21.28 -20.15
C GLY A 511 4.34 19.92 -20.62
N LYS A 512 5.66 19.75 -20.73
CA LYS A 512 6.31 18.47 -21.08
C LYS A 512 6.85 17.70 -19.86
N GLY A 513 6.82 18.32 -18.69
CA GLY A 513 7.39 17.77 -17.45
C GLY A 513 6.38 16.99 -16.62
N LYS A 514 6.91 16.13 -15.76
CA LYS A 514 6.14 15.30 -14.82
C LYS A 514 6.49 15.68 -13.38
N ILE A 515 5.50 15.64 -12.51
CA ILE A 515 5.63 15.99 -11.11
C ILE A 515 5.13 14.82 -10.27
N VAL A 516 5.89 14.46 -9.24
CA VAL A 516 5.46 13.61 -8.13
C VAL A 516 5.64 14.40 -6.84
N ALA A 517 4.65 14.34 -5.96
CA ALA A 517 4.72 14.87 -4.61
C ALA A 517 4.47 13.76 -3.59
N TRP A 518 5.36 13.69 -2.59
CA TRP A 518 5.28 12.81 -1.44
C TRP A 518 5.37 13.66 -0.17
N SER A 519 4.47 13.47 0.79
CA SER A 519 4.34 14.36 1.95
C SER A 519 4.86 13.82 3.28
N ASP A 520 5.77 12.84 3.23
CA ASP A 520 6.41 12.29 4.44
C ASP A 520 7.92 12.16 4.22
N SER A 521 8.66 13.13 4.73
CA SER A 521 10.12 13.21 4.60
C SER A 521 10.83 12.03 5.26
N THR A 522 10.30 11.59 6.41
CA THR A 522 10.90 10.59 7.28
C THR A 522 11.09 9.27 6.54
N CYS A 523 10.21 8.96 5.59
CA CYS A 523 10.29 7.77 4.74
C CYS A 523 11.62 7.59 3.96
N PHE A 524 12.41 8.64 3.77
CA PHE A 524 13.69 8.57 3.06
C PHE A 524 14.92 8.78 3.96
N ASN A 525 14.73 8.85 5.29
CA ASN A 525 15.83 8.89 6.25
C ASN A 525 16.62 7.60 6.29
N ASN A 526 17.91 7.69 6.64
CA ASN A 526 18.82 6.53 6.75
C ASN A 526 18.23 5.39 7.58
N GLU A 527 17.53 5.74 8.66
CA GLU A 527 16.88 4.77 9.54
C GLU A 527 15.91 3.88 8.75
N ILE A 528 15.01 4.47 7.96
CA ILE A 528 13.91 3.70 7.38
C ILE A 528 13.98 3.51 5.86
N MET A 529 14.94 4.11 5.16
CA MET A 529 15.09 4.05 3.69
C MET A 529 15.06 2.62 3.13
N PHE A 530 15.58 1.63 3.87
CA PHE A 530 15.66 0.23 3.45
C PHE A 530 14.51 -0.66 3.94
N THR A 531 13.53 -0.06 4.62
CA THR A 531 12.31 -0.76 5.06
C THR A 531 11.28 -0.86 3.90
N VAL A 532 10.10 -1.42 4.18
CA VAL A 532 9.14 -1.96 3.19
C VAL A 532 8.89 -1.02 1.99
N ASP A 533 9.09 -1.56 0.78
CA ASP A 533 8.80 -1.03 -0.56
C ASP A 533 9.21 0.42 -0.92
N ARG A 534 10.07 1.08 -0.14
CA ARG A 534 10.64 2.41 -0.48
C ARG A 534 11.48 2.39 -1.75
N ARG A 535 12.28 1.34 -1.93
CA ARG A 535 13.03 1.13 -3.17
C ARG A 535 12.07 0.90 -4.35
N GLY A 536 10.98 0.16 -4.13
CA GLY A 536 9.93 -0.04 -5.14
C GLY A 536 9.28 1.29 -5.58
N LEU A 537 8.97 2.16 -4.63
CA LEU A 537 8.48 3.52 -4.89
C LEU A 537 9.47 4.30 -5.77
N LEU A 538 10.75 4.32 -5.41
CA LEU A 538 11.77 5.04 -6.18
C LEU A 538 11.97 4.45 -7.59
N GLN A 539 11.94 3.13 -7.73
CA GLN A 539 11.96 2.48 -9.04
C GLN A 539 10.78 2.92 -9.91
N GLY A 540 9.58 3.03 -9.33
CA GLY A 540 8.40 3.49 -10.04
C GLY A 540 8.51 4.96 -10.45
N ILE A 541 8.96 5.83 -9.55
CA ILE A 541 9.19 7.26 -9.82
C ILE A 541 10.20 7.43 -10.97
N PHE A 542 11.37 6.81 -10.87
CA PHE A 542 12.43 6.97 -11.86
C PHE A 542 12.09 6.33 -13.20
N SER A 543 11.42 5.18 -13.18
CA SER A 543 10.89 4.58 -14.40
C SER A 543 9.88 5.53 -15.04
N TRP A 544 8.90 6.06 -14.31
CA TRP A 544 7.93 6.99 -14.89
C TRP A 544 8.56 8.28 -15.43
N PHE A 545 9.48 8.88 -14.68
CA PHE A 545 10.17 10.09 -15.09
C PHE A 545 11.05 9.88 -16.32
N SER A 546 11.74 8.75 -16.42
CA SER A 546 12.64 8.44 -17.55
C SER A 546 11.92 8.23 -18.89
N HIS A 547 10.59 8.19 -18.92
CA HIS A 547 9.85 8.05 -20.17
C HIS A 547 9.20 9.35 -20.62
N SER A 548 9.32 9.65 -21.91
CA SER A 548 8.58 10.74 -22.56
C SER A 548 7.15 10.31 -22.89
N LYS A 549 6.23 11.29 -22.88
CA LYS A 549 4.85 11.09 -23.33
C LYS A 549 4.86 10.96 -24.85
N TYR A 550 4.53 9.78 -25.37
CA TYR A 550 4.32 9.61 -26.82
C TYR A 550 2.88 10.01 -27.17
N ILE A 551 2.70 10.76 -28.26
CA ILE A 551 1.35 11.11 -28.74
C ILE A 551 0.68 9.82 -29.18
N ASN A 552 -0.31 9.41 -28.40
CA ASN A 552 -0.99 8.16 -28.62
C ASN A 552 -2.08 8.35 -29.71
N PRO A 553 -2.09 7.57 -30.81
CA PRO A 553 -3.19 7.58 -31.78
C PRO A 553 -4.43 6.78 -31.31
N PHE A 554 -4.30 5.94 -30.28
CA PHE A 554 -5.38 5.10 -29.75
C PHE A 554 -6.61 5.85 -29.15
N PRO A 555 -6.52 7.08 -28.62
CA PRO A 555 -7.68 7.95 -28.35
C PRO A 555 -8.59 8.12 -29.57
N ILE A 556 -7.99 8.39 -30.73
CA ILE A 556 -8.70 8.58 -31.99
C ILE A 556 -9.29 7.23 -32.42
N VAL A 557 -8.54 6.14 -32.29
CA VAL A 557 -9.05 4.78 -32.55
C VAL A 557 -10.21 4.43 -31.61
N ALA A 558 -10.15 4.75 -30.32
CA ALA A 558 -11.20 4.47 -29.34
C ALA A 558 -12.47 5.28 -29.66
N VAL A 559 -12.32 6.56 -30.02
CA VAL A 559 -13.44 7.40 -30.48
C VAL A 559 -14.04 6.84 -31.77
N VAL A 560 -13.21 6.43 -32.74
CA VAL A 560 -13.67 5.80 -33.98
C VAL A 560 -14.40 4.49 -33.69
N VAL A 561 -13.86 3.63 -32.84
CA VAL A 561 -14.52 2.37 -32.42
C VAL A 561 -15.83 2.67 -31.71
N LEU A 562 -15.89 3.66 -30.81
CA LEU A 562 -17.12 4.08 -30.13
C LEU A 562 -18.18 4.57 -31.13
N ILE A 563 -17.78 5.37 -32.12
CA ILE A 563 -18.67 5.84 -33.19
C ILE A 563 -19.19 4.64 -34.00
N ILE A 564 -18.33 3.69 -34.36
CA ILE A 564 -18.73 2.45 -35.06
C ILE A 564 -19.70 1.66 -34.18
N LEU A 565 -19.48 1.59 -32.87
CA LEU A 565 -20.32 0.88 -31.91
C LEU A 565 -21.70 1.52 -31.76
N ILE A 566 -21.76 2.85 -31.66
CA ILE A 566 -23.01 3.64 -31.63
C ILE A 566 -23.76 3.48 -32.95
N TRP A 567 -23.06 3.62 -34.09
CA TRP A 567 -23.65 3.42 -35.42
C TRP A 567 -24.22 2.00 -35.57
N TYR A 568 -23.49 0.99 -35.10
CA TYR A 568 -23.92 -0.41 -35.11
C TYR A 568 -25.17 -0.63 -34.23
N ILE A 569 -25.20 -0.05 -33.01
CA ILE A 569 -26.37 -0.11 -32.12
C ILE A 569 -27.61 0.52 -32.79
N ILE A 570 -27.45 1.70 -33.42
CA ILE A 570 -28.53 2.42 -34.10
C ILE A 570 -29.00 1.66 -35.35
N ARG A 571 -28.06 1.25 -36.22
CA ARG A 571 -28.33 0.61 -37.52
C ARG A 571 -29.07 -0.72 -37.39
N PHE A 572 -28.75 -1.48 -36.35
CA PHE A 572 -29.33 -2.79 -36.08
C PHE A 572 -30.43 -2.77 -35.00
N ARG A 573 -30.84 -1.57 -34.54
CA ARG A 573 -31.87 -1.37 -33.50
C ARG A 573 -31.67 -2.30 -32.32
N VAL A 574 -30.43 -2.40 -31.86
CA VAL A 574 -30.08 -3.27 -30.75
C VAL A 574 -30.81 -2.76 -29.51
N SER A 575 -31.72 -3.56 -28.97
CA SER A 575 -32.32 -3.21 -27.68
C SER A 575 -31.22 -3.18 -26.64
N LEU A 576 -31.16 -2.12 -25.83
CA LEU A 576 -30.30 -2.07 -24.65
C LEU A 576 -30.75 -3.16 -23.68
N ASN A 577 -30.25 -4.36 -23.92
CA ASN A 577 -30.54 -5.55 -23.17
C ASN A 577 -29.30 -5.94 -22.33
N TRP A 578 -29.50 -6.92 -21.47
CA TRP A 578 -28.51 -7.33 -20.49
C TRP A 578 -27.21 -7.86 -21.10
N SER A 579 -27.25 -8.42 -22.32
CA SER A 579 -26.04 -8.91 -22.98
C SER A 579 -25.15 -7.77 -23.46
N LEU A 580 -25.71 -6.71 -24.09
CA LEU A 580 -24.92 -5.54 -24.50
C LEU A 580 -24.25 -4.87 -23.30
N PHE A 581 -24.96 -4.74 -22.19
CA PHE A 581 -24.42 -4.19 -20.95
C PHE A 581 -23.33 -5.08 -20.33
N LEU A 582 -23.55 -6.40 -20.27
CA LEU A 582 -22.55 -7.36 -19.77
C LEU A 582 -21.27 -7.31 -20.59
N TRP A 583 -21.38 -7.22 -21.92
CA TRP A 583 -20.22 -7.09 -22.78
C TRP A 583 -19.48 -5.76 -22.56
N LEU A 584 -20.19 -4.66 -22.31
CA LEU A 584 -19.57 -3.37 -21.98
C LEU A 584 -18.74 -3.46 -20.70
N VAL A 585 -19.29 -4.09 -19.65
CA VAL A 585 -18.57 -4.30 -18.38
C VAL A 585 -17.35 -5.19 -18.57
N LEU A 586 -17.49 -6.33 -19.27
CA LEU A 586 -16.38 -7.23 -19.56
C LEU A 586 -15.29 -6.57 -20.42
N GLY A 587 -15.70 -5.75 -21.39
CA GLY A 587 -14.80 -4.92 -22.18
C GLY A 587 -13.98 -4.02 -21.28
N ILE A 588 -14.64 -3.18 -20.46
CA ILE A 588 -13.97 -2.24 -19.55
C ILE A 588 -12.99 -2.97 -18.63
N MET A 589 -13.38 -4.11 -18.06
CA MET A 589 -12.50 -4.94 -17.22
C MET A 589 -11.29 -5.46 -17.99
N ALA A 590 -11.48 -6.00 -19.20
CA ALA A 590 -10.40 -6.49 -20.04
C ALA A 590 -9.46 -5.34 -20.47
N GLY A 591 -10.01 -4.17 -20.76
CA GLY A 591 -9.24 -2.94 -20.97
C GLY A 591 -8.37 -2.64 -19.77
N TRP A 592 -8.97 -2.51 -18.58
CA TRP A 592 -8.25 -2.22 -17.33
C TRP A 592 -7.11 -3.19 -17.07
N LEU A 593 -7.34 -4.50 -17.21
CA LEU A 593 -6.31 -5.52 -17.05
C LEU A 593 -5.19 -5.40 -18.09
N THR A 594 -5.55 -5.12 -19.34
CA THR A 594 -4.58 -4.87 -20.42
C THR A 594 -3.74 -3.63 -20.13
N ALA A 595 -4.35 -2.59 -19.55
CA ALA A 595 -3.66 -1.37 -19.12
C ALA A 595 -2.61 -1.66 -18.04
N ILE A 596 -2.98 -2.42 -17.00
CA ILE A 596 -2.06 -2.83 -15.93
C ILE A 596 -0.91 -3.64 -16.52
N TRP A 597 -1.22 -4.61 -17.39
CA TRP A 597 -0.23 -5.45 -18.05
C TRP A 597 0.73 -4.62 -18.94
N LEU A 598 0.19 -3.69 -19.75
CA LEU A 598 0.99 -2.80 -20.59
C LEU A 598 1.88 -1.87 -19.75
N ASN A 599 1.40 -1.34 -18.62
CA ASN A 599 2.22 -0.50 -17.75
C ASN A 599 3.47 -1.25 -17.27
N ASN A 600 3.33 -2.49 -16.82
CA ASN A 600 4.44 -3.29 -16.33
C ASN A 600 5.51 -3.57 -17.42
N ILE A 601 5.09 -3.58 -18.69
CA ILE A 601 5.99 -3.76 -19.84
C ILE A 601 6.63 -2.45 -20.25
N LEU A 602 5.83 -1.38 -20.33
CA LEU A 602 6.27 -0.07 -20.80
C LEU A 602 7.14 0.67 -19.80
N TYR A 603 6.96 0.39 -18.51
CA TYR A 603 7.73 0.97 -17.43
C TYR A 603 8.36 -0.18 -16.66
N PRO A 604 9.47 -0.79 -17.12
CA PRO A 604 10.20 -1.80 -16.38
C PRO A 604 11.05 -1.18 -15.26
N PRO A 605 11.48 -1.97 -14.26
CA PRO A 605 12.33 -1.47 -13.19
C PRO A 605 13.69 -1.06 -13.76
N GLN A 606 14.24 0.04 -13.25
CA GLN A 606 15.53 0.53 -13.70
C GLN A 606 16.64 -0.43 -13.24
N LYS A 607 17.63 -0.64 -14.10
CA LYS A 607 18.81 -1.44 -13.76
C LYS A 607 19.88 -0.52 -13.17
N PRO A 608 20.57 -0.93 -12.09
CA PRO A 608 21.65 -0.15 -11.56
C PRO A 608 22.81 -0.07 -12.57
N GLN A 609 23.33 1.14 -12.78
CA GLN A 609 24.54 1.43 -13.56
C GLN A 609 25.81 1.12 -12.76
N ILE A 610 25.73 1.29 -11.44
CA ILE A 610 26.79 0.95 -10.48
C ILE A 610 26.30 -0.21 -9.61
N PRO A 611 27.08 -1.29 -9.42
CA PRO A 611 26.67 -2.41 -8.57
C PRO A 611 26.18 -1.93 -7.20
N LEU A 612 25.01 -2.43 -6.77
CA LEU A 612 24.48 -2.13 -5.45
C LEU A 612 25.36 -2.79 -4.37
N PRO A 613 25.42 -2.23 -3.16
CA PRO A 613 26.07 -2.88 -2.03
C PRO A 613 25.44 -4.23 -1.68
N SER A 614 26.21 -5.02 -0.93
CA SER A 614 25.81 -6.36 -0.49
C SER A 614 24.52 -6.33 0.33
N ARG A 615 23.63 -7.29 0.08
CA ARG A 615 22.36 -7.43 0.81
C ARG A 615 22.53 -8.25 2.09
N VAL A 616 21.83 -7.84 3.15
CA VAL A 616 21.64 -8.63 4.38
C VAL A 616 20.15 -8.87 4.54
N LEU A 617 19.72 -10.12 4.51
CA LEU A 617 18.30 -10.49 4.49
C LEU A 617 17.84 -10.97 5.86
N PHE A 618 16.85 -10.31 6.45
CA PHE A 618 16.15 -10.76 7.65
C PHE A 618 14.92 -11.58 7.28
N ASP A 619 14.72 -12.69 7.95
CA ASP A 619 13.55 -13.54 7.78
C ASP A 619 12.42 -13.17 8.76
N GLU A 620 11.38 -12.51 8.24
CA GLU A 620 10.13 -12.23 8.98
C GLU A 620 8.98 -13.17 8.58
N ALA A 621 9.19 -13.95 7.52
CA ALA A 621 8.20 -14.85 6.94
C ALA A 621 7.77 -15.97 7.88
N HIS A 622 8.71 -16.40 8.74
CA HIS A 622 8.51 -17.44 9.74
C HIS A 622 8.04 -16.89 11.10
N LYS A 623 7.56 -15.64 11.12
CA LYS A 623 6.92 -14.98 12.27
C LYS A 623 7.80 -15.03 13.51
N PRO A 624 9.00 -14.44 13.46
CA PRO A 624 9.92 -14.47 14.58
C PRO A 624 9.23 -13.97 15.86
N ALA A 625 9.63 -14.51 17.01
CA ALA A 625 9.12 -14.04 18.29
C ALA A 625 9.63 -12.62 18.59
N THR A 626 10.88 -12.35 18.24
CA THR A 626 11.52 -11.02 18.23
C THR A 626 11.60 -10.53 16.78
N SER A 627 10.65 -9.69 16.39
CA SER A 627 10.43 -9.24 14.99
C SER A 627 10.97 -7.83 14.75
N LEU A 628 11.27 -7.51 13.51
CA LEU A 628 11.37 -6.16 12.98
C LEU A 628 9.97 -5.55 12.87
N THR A 629 9.67 -4.60 13.73
CA THR A 629 8.32 -4.09 13.94
C THR A 629 7.89 -3.10 12.87
N MET A 630 8.85 -2.36 12.28
CA MET A 630 8.79 -1.63 11.00
C MET A 630 7.39 -1.18 10.58
N GLY A 631 6.78 -0.34 11.42
CA GLY A 631 5.42 0.16 11.22
C GLY A 631 4.50 0.12 12.44
N ASN A 632 4.95 -0.42 13.58
CA ASN A 632 4.16 -0.37 14.81
C ASN A 632 4.88 0.47 15.87
N MET A 633 4.46 1.73 16.08
CA MET A 633 5.14 2.68 16.98
C MET A 633 5.26 2.17 18.42
N ASP A 634 4.24 1.45 18.91
CA ASP A 634 4.26 0.83 20.25
C ASP A 634 5.36 -0.24 20.38
N GLN A 635 5.91 -0.71 19.25
CA GLN A 635 6.96 -1.73 19.19
C GLN A 635 8.25 -1.27 18.48
N LEU A 636 8.29 -0.10 17.82
CA LEU A 636 9.53 0.55 17.35
C LEU A 636 10.44 0.90 18.54
N LEU A 637 9.81 1.26 19.67
CA LEU A 637 10.46 1.41 20.98
C LEU A 637 10.40 0.13 21.83
N GLY A 638 9.87 -0.96 21.27
CA GLY A 638 9.84 -2.25 21.93
C GLY A 638 11.26 -2.70 22.24
N GLU A 639 11.54 -2.90 23.53
CA GLU A 639 12.82 -3.43 24.01
C GLU A 639 13.21 -4.74 23.29
N ASP A 640 12.23 -5.51 22.84
CA ASP A 640 12.41 -6.82 22.19
C ASP A 640 12.21 -6.76 20.66
N SER A 641 12.91 -5.84 19.95
CA SER A 641 12.96 -5.77 18.47
C SER A 641 14.39 -5.65 17.93
N TYR A 642 14.66 -5.97 16.66
CA TYR A 642 16.00 -5.90 16.04
C TYR A 642 16.25 -4.65 15.19
N GLU A 643 15.46 -3.60 15.38
CA GLU A 643 15.49 -2.44 14.48
C GLU A 643 16.82 -1.70 14.50
N ARG A 644 17.42 -1.49 15.68
CA ARG A 644 18.75 -0.86 15.78
C ARG A 644 19.81 -1.67 15.04
N PHE A 645 19.79 -3.00 15.17
CA PHE A 645 20.69 -3.85 14.41
C PHE A 645 20.48 -3.65 12.91
N PHE A 646 19.23 -3.69 12.45
CA PHE A 646 18.88 -3.44 11.05
C PHE A 646 19.44 -2.08 10.55
N TYR A 647 19.26 -1.01 11.32
CA TYR A 647 19.73 0.34 10.96
C TYR A 647 21.25 0.47 10.94
N HIS A 648 21.95 -0.19 11.87
CA HIS A 648 23.41 -0.14 11.93
C HIS A 648 24.11 -0.82 10.74
N LEU A 649 23.43 -1.75 10.05
CA LEU A 649 23.96 -2.35 8.83
C LEU A 649 24.15 -1.32 7.71
N GLY A 650 23.27 -0.32 7.62
CA GLY A 650 23.39 0.78 6.65
C GLY A 650 24.67 1.60 6.84
N ARG A 651 25.11 1.82 8.08
CA ARG A 651 26.38 2.51 8.40
C ARG A 651 27.62 1.77 7.91
N CYS A 652 27.46 0.49 7.60
CA CYS A 652 28.52 -0.39 7.10
C CYS A 652 28.37 -0.72 5.63
N LYS A 653 27.57 0.09 4.90
CA LYS A 653 27.37 -0.04 3.45
C LYS A 653 26.79 -1.40 3.08
N TYR A 654 25.97 -1.97 3.95
CA TYR A 654 25.09 -3.09 3.62
C TYR A 654 23.69 -2.56 3.33
N TYR A 655 22.97 -3.24 2.44
CA TYR A 655 21.57 -2.99 2.16
C TYR A 655 20.73 -4.01 2.93
N PRO A 656 20.25 -3.67 4.12
CA PRO A 656 19.41 -4.58 4.88
C PRO A 656 18.05 -4.71 4.19
N GLU A 657 17.49 -5.91 4.20
CA GLU A 657 16.20 -6.21 3.61
C GLU A 657 15.41 -7.15 4.50
N VAL A 658 14.09 -7.07 4.38
CA VAL A 658 13.19 -7.96 5.11
C VAL A 658 12.47 -8.90 4.14
N ASN A 659 12.38 -10.17 4.50
CA ASN A 659 11.55 -11.16 3.83
C ASN A 659 10.25 -11.38 4.61
N TYR A 660 9.17 -10.68 4.23
CA TYR A 660 7.83 -10.92 4.78
C TYR A 660 7.08 -12.08 4.10
N GLN A 661 7.61 -12.62 3.00
CA GLN A 661 6.94 -13.64 2.21
C GLN A 661 7.23 -15.04 2.75
N HIS A 662 6.16 -15.83 2.96
CA HIS A 662 6.17 -17.16 3.58
C HIS A 662 7.13 -18.23 3.02
N ARG A 663 7.96 -17.96 2.00
CA ARG A 663 8.96 -18.91 1.50
C ARG A 663 10.32 -18.28 1.25
N LEU A 664 11.37 -18.88 1.82
CA LEU A 664 12.77 -18.59 1.47
C LEU A 664 13.19 -19.39 0.23
N THR A 665 12.85 -18.87 -0.95
CA THR A 665 13.18 -19.55 -2.22
C THR A 665 14.63 -19.31 -2.66
N LYS A 666 15.16 -20.21 -3.50
CA LYS A 666 16.44 -19.99 -4.21
C LYS A 666 16.50 -18.61 -4.86
N GLU A 667 15.41 -18.14 -5.46
CA GLU A 667 15.37 -16.83 -6.10
C GLU A 667 15.51 -15.70 -5.08
N ARG A 668 14.79 -15.72 -3.95
CA ARG A 668 14.90 -14.69 -2.91
C ARG A 668 16.32 -14.62 -2.34
N LEU A 669 16.94 -15.78 -2.14
CA LEU A 669 18.32 -15.92 -1.66
C LEU A 669 19.35 -15.53 -2.74
N ARG A 670 19.06 -15.75 -4.03
CA ARG A 670 19.96 -15.49 -5.18
C ARG A 670 19.72 -14.16 -5.91
N ASN A 671 18.68 -13.38 -5.61
CA ASN A 671 18.23 -12.37 -6.56
C ASN A 671 19.27 -11.27 -6.88
N THR A 672 19.27 -10.96 -8.17
CA THR A 672 20.21 -10.27 -9.04
C THR A 672 20.10 -8.74 -9.02
N SER A 673 21.20 -8.05 -8.75
CA SER A 673 21.50 -6.75 -9.35
C SER A 673 22.34 -6.98 -10.63
N GLY A 674 21.68 -7.40 -11.71
CA GLY A 674 22.32 -7.53 -13.03
C GLY A 674 23.26 -8.73 -13.16
N ARG A 675 23.38 -9.26 -14.38
CA ARG A 675 24.29 -10.38 -14.69
C ARG A 675 25.74 -9.98 -14.43
N GLY A 676 26.45 -10.83 -13.70
CA GLY A 676 27.92 -10.92 -13.74
C GLY A 676 28.65 -10.08 -12.71
N THR A 677 28.71 -10.55 -11.45
CA THR A 677 29.89 -10.28 -10.63
C THR A 677 30.93 -11.35 -10.97
N THR A 678 31.98 -10.93 -11.66
CA THR A 678 33.19 -11.70 -11.98
C THR A 678 34.03 -12.08 -10.74
N SER A 679 33.46 -12.00 -9.54
CA SER A 679 34.14 -12.28 -8.27
C SER A 679 33.55 -13.43 -7.45
N GLY A 680 32.54 -14.15 -7.95
CA GLY A 680 32.05 -15.37 -7.30
C GLY A 680 31.37 -15.18 -5.93
N ARG A 681 31.00 -13.94 -5.56
CA ARG A 681 30.18 -13.63 -4.37
C ARG A 681 28.69 -13.60 -4.71
N SER A 682 27.86 -14.17 -3.83
CA SER A 682 26.40 -14.07 -3.87
C SER A 682 25.95 -12.60 -3.67
N ALA A 683 24.90 -12.16 -4.39
CA ALA A 683 24.32 -10.82 -4.27
C ALA A 683 23.71 -10.56 -2.87
N THR A 684 23.28 -11.63 -2.20
CA THR A 684 22.99 -11.65 -0.76
C THR A 684 24.22 -12.17 -0.04
N SER A 685 24.79 -11.37 0.86
CA SER A 685 25.99 -11.77 1.61
C SER A 685 25.64 -12.50 2.90
N CYS A 686 24.52 -12.17 3.55
CA CYS A 686 24.10 -12.84 4.79
C CYS A 686 22.58 -13.00 4.88
N LEU A 687 22.12 -14.15 5.37
CA LEU A 687 20.74 -14.43 5.79
C LEU A 687 20.70 -14.48 7.32
N ILE A 688 19.73 -13.78 7.93
CA ILE A 688 19.52 -13.71 9.37
C ILE A 688 18.15 -14.31 9.68
N ILE A 689 18.12 -15.35 10.52
CA ILE A 689 16.91 -16.00 11.02
C ILE A 689 16.90 -15.85 12.54
N THR A 690 15.84 -15.25 13.08
CA THR A 690 15.74 -14.94 14.50
C THR A 690 14.50 -15.59 15.12
N THR A 691 14.63 -16.43 16.15
CA THR A 691 13.49 -16.92 16.97
C THR A 691 12.25 -17.38 16.17
N PRO A 692 12.38 -18.16 15.07
CA PRO A 692 11.28 -18.45 14.16
C PRO A 692 10.16 -19.25 14.86
N ARG A 693 8.90 -18.88 14.65
CA ARG A 693 7.73 -19.57 15.24
C ARG A 693 6.97 -20.46 14.25
N SER A 694 7.33 -20.39 12.97
CA SER A 694 6.73 -21.21 11.92
C SER A 694 7.78 -22.18 11.39
N SER A 695 7.36 -23.39 11.06
CA SER A 695 8.23 -24.42 10.49
C SER A 695 8.70 -24.07 9.09
N PHE A 696 9.93 -24.46 8.76
CA PHE A 696 10.51 -24.41 7.43
C PHE A 696 10.12 -25.67 6.64
N SER A 697 9.81 -25.49 5.35
CA SER A 697 9.68 -26.63 4.45
C SER A 697 11.05 -27.22 4.11
N ARG A 698 11.05 -28.48 3.67
CA ARG A 698 12.28 -29.14 3.19
C ARG A 698 12.94 -28.42 2.02
N GLU A 699 12.13 -27.83 1.13
CA GLU A 699 12.64 -27.05 0.00
C GLU A 699 13.41 -25.82 0.49
N GLU A 700 12.90 -25.13 1.52
CA GLU A 700 13.57 -23.97 2.10
C GLU A 700 14.88 -24.34 2.80
N THR A 701 14.91 -25.43 3.56
CA THR A 701 16.16 -25.86 4.20
C THR A 701 17.21 -26.27 3.17
N GLU A 702 16.82 -26.92 2.08
CA GLU A 702 17.69 -27.23 0.94
C GLU A 702 18.18 -25.97 0.21
N ASP A 703 17.32 -24.96 0.08
CA ASP A 703 17.65 -23.67 -0.53
C ASP A 703 18.64 -22.86 0.31
N ILE A 704 18.43 -22.81 1.63
CA ILE A 704 19.34 -22.19 2.61
C ILE A 704 20.69 -22.92 2.60
N ALA A 705 20.69 -24.26 2.65
CA ALA A 705 21.92 -25.05 2.57
C ALA A 705 22.68 -24.80 1.26
N THR A 706 21.96 -24.69 0.14
CA THR A 706 22.54 -24.35 -1.16
C THR A 706 23.13 -22.93 -1.16
N PHE A 707 22.46 -21.96 -0.54
CA PHE A 707 22.94 -20.59 -0.40
C PHE A 707 24.27 -20.54 0.37
N VAL A 708 24.32 -21.17 1.55
CA VAL A 708 25.54 -21.22 2.38
C VAL A 708 26.66 -21.98 1.67
N LYS A 709 26.37 -23.14 1.07
CA LYS A 709 27.36 -23.94 0.33
C LYS A 709 28.06 -23.13 -0.77
N ASN A 710 27.33 -22.20 -1.40
CA ASN A 710 27.83 -21.34 -2.47
C ASN A 710 28.57 -20.09 -1.98
N GLY A 711 28.72 -19.88 -0.67
CA GLY A 711 29.47 -18.77 -0.09
C GLY A 711 28.62 -17.71 0.64
N GLY A 712 27.31 -17.93 0.81
CA GLY A 712 26.48 -17.07 1.65
C GLY A 712 26.77 -17.28 3.14
N GLY A 713 26.67 -16.22 3.95
CA GLY A 713 26.69 -16.29 5.40
C GLY A 713 25.29 -16.56 5.97
N LEU A 714 25.20 -17.33 7.05
CA LEU A 714 23.95 -17.57 7.78
C LEU A 714 24.14 -17.24 9.26
N LEU A 715 23.26 -16.40 9.79
CA LEU A 715 23.18 -16.07 11.20
C LEU A 715 21.86 -16.61 11.76
N LEU A 716 21.97 -17.51 12.74
CA LEU A 716 20.85 -18.10 13.47
C LEU A 716 20.86 -17.54 14.89
N ILE A 717 19.77 -16.93 15.32
CA ILE A 717 19.63 -16.36 16.67
C ILE A 717 18.41 -17.00 17.32
N GLU A 718 18.58 -17.59 18.50
CA GLU A 718 17.51 -18.11 19.34
C GLU A 718 17.61 -17.52 20.75
N GLY A 719 16.53 -17.58 21.54
CA GLY A 719 16.50 -16.94 22.84
C GLY A 719 15.79 -17.71 23.95
N ALA A 720 16.11 -17.28 25.17
CA ALA A 720 15.45 -17.66 26.40
C ALA A 720 13.92 -17.56 26.31
N GLY A 721 13.23 -18.71 26.25
CA GLY A 721 11.77 -18.75 26.37
C GLY A 721 11.00 -19.04 25.09
N PHE A 722 11.68 -19.24 23.96
CA PHE A 722 11.06 -19.69 22.71
C PHE A 722 11.28 -21.18 22.45
N ASP A 723 10.46 -21.75 21.57
CA ASP A 723 10.58 -23.14 21.13
C ASP A 723 11.61 -23.24 19.99
N ALA A 724 12.76 -23.86 20.28
CA ALA A 724 13.84 -24.04 19.33
C ALA A 724 13.53 -25.05 18.20
N THR A 725 12.36 -25.71 18.21
CA THR A 725 11.98 -26.71 17.20
C THR A 725 12.08 -26.16 15.77
N SER A 726 11.60 -24.94 15.53
CA SER A 726 11.61 -24.35 14.18
C SER A 726 13.01 -23.98 13.71
N ILE A 727 13.83 -23.34 14.57
CA ILE A 727 15.20 -22.95 14.19
C ILE A 727 16.09 -24.18 13.97
N ASN A 728 15.86 -25.26 14.73
CA ASN A 728 16.59 -26.51 14.61
C ASN A 728 16.34 -27.25 13.29
N GLN A 729 15.22 -27.00 12.61
CA GLN A 729 15.01 -27.52 11.24
C GLN A 729 16.08 -27.01 10.27
N VAL A 730 16.56 -25.78 10.49
CA VAL A 730 17.66 -25.19 9.71
C VAL A 730 19.01 -25.56 10.34
N ALA A 731 19.19 -25.33 11.65
CA ALA A 731 20.49 -25.50 12.33
C ALA A 731 21.06 -26.92 12.18
N ASN A 732 20.22 -27.95 12.31
CA ASN A 732 20.65 -29.35 12.23
C ASN A 732 21.31 -29.70 10.89
N THR A 733 20.94 -29.01 9.81
CA THR A 733 21.54 -29.19 8.47
C THR A 733 23.04 -28.87 8.46
N PHE A 734 23.48 -28.03 9.40
CA PHE A 734 24.85 -27.53 9.52
C PHE A 734 25.60 -28.15 10.71
N GLY A 735 25.04 -29.19 11.35
CA GLY A 735 25.63 -29.81 12.52
C GLY A 735 25.62 -28.91 13.77
N LEU A 736 24.65 -28.00 13.84
CA LEU A 736 24.39 -27.13 14.99
C LEU A 736 23.01 -27.47 15.57
N HIS A 737 22.84 -27.36 16.88
CA HIS A 737 21.57 -27.64 17.54
C HIS A 737 21.34 -26.70 18.72
N PHE A 738 20.20 -26.03 18.74
CA PHE A 738 19.75 -25.19 19.83
C PHE A 738 19.00 -26.04 20.86
N ARG A 739 19.55 -26.12 22.07
CA ARG A 739 18.95 -26.87 23.18
C ARG A 739 18.58 -25.93 24.31
N ARG A 740 17.37 -26.09 24.82
CA ARG A 740 16.94 -25.39 26.02
C ARG A 740 17.31 -26.21 27.24
N GLU A 741 18.04 -25.61 28.18
CA GLU A 741 18.13 -26.15 29.54
C GLU A 741 17.60 -25.13 30.55
N PRO A 742 16.96 -25.58 31.63
CA PRO A 742 16.45 -24.70 32.68
C PRO A 742 17.60 -24.25 33.59
N HIS A 743 18.39 -23.27 33.13
CA HIS A 743 19.43 -22.66 33.95
C HIS A 743 19.30 -21.14 33.96
N THR A 744 19.08 -20.58 35.16
CA THR A 744 19.18 -19.14 35.40
C THR A 744 20.65 -18.79 35.61
N LEU A 745 21.26 -18.11 34.63
CA LEU A 745 22.59 -17.56 34.81
C LEU A 745 22.47 -16.19 35.49
N THR A 746 23.24 -15.96 36.54
CA THR A 746 23.28 -14.68 37.24
C THR A 746 24.62 -14.01 36.93
N LEU A 747 24.60 -12.88 36.21
CA LEU A 747 25.74 -11.97 36.09
C LEU A 747 25.58 -10.85 37.13
N ASN A 748 26.55 -10.69 38.05
CA ASN A 748 26.74 -9.54 38.94
C ASN A 748 25.48 -8.73 39.32
N ASN A 749 24.47 -9.38 39.91
CA ASN A 749 23.20 -8.77 40.39
C ASN A 749 22.40 -7.92 39.38
N THR A 750 22.74 -7.94 38.09
CA THR A 750 22.02 -7.21 37.05
C THR A 750 22.22 -7.91 35.70
N PHE A 751 21.14 -8.56 35.25
CA PHE A 751 20.87 -9.05 33.89
C PHE A 751 21.73 -10.21 33.32
N LEU A 752 21.24 -11.44 33.49
CA LEU A 752 21.32 -12.49 32.45
C LEU A 752 19.95 -13.20 32.40
N VAL A 753 19.43 -13.42 31.20
CA VAL A 753 18.15 -14.12 30.96
C VAL A 753 18.46 -15.42 30.21
N ASN A 754 18.44 -16.56 30.92
CA ASN A 754 18.36 -17.96 30.43
C ASN A 754 18.81 -18.26 28.97
N PRO A 755 20.10 -18.16 28.59
CA PRO A 755 20.51 -18.40 27.21
C PRO A 755 20.20 -19.83 26.75
N THR A 756 19.91 -19.96 25.46
CA THR A 756 19.78 -21.24 24.78
C THR A 756 21.17 -21.79 24.46
N PHE A 757 21.37 -23.09 24.64
CA PHE A 757 22.65 -23.76 24.39
C PHE A 757 22.80 -24.01 22.91
N VAL A 758 24.00 -23.87 22.37
CA VAL A 758 24.31 -24.21 20.98
C VAL A 758 25.28 -25.39 20.95
N GLU A 759 24.73 -26.58 20.77
CA GLU A 759 25.48 -27.82 20.59
C GLU A 759 26.03 -27.93 19.15
N GLY A 760 27.19 -28.56 19.00
CA GLY A 760 27.82 -28.79 17.70
C GLY A 760 28.62 -27.61 17.16
N GLY A 761 29.25 -27.80 16.00
CA GLY A 761 30.17 -26.83 15.41
C GLY A 761 31.45 -26.59 16.24
N LYS A 762 32.04 -25.41 16.09
CA LYS A 762 33.17 -24.92 16.89
C LYS A 762 32.70 -23.76 17.77
N PHE A 763 33.09 -23.76 19.04
CA PHE A 763 32.66 -22.76 20.01
C PHE A 763 33.48 -21.47 19.91
N LEU A 764 32.81 -20.33 20.02
CA LEU A 764 33.41 -18.98 20.07
C LEU A 764 33.22 -18.32 21.43
N LEU A 765 32.05 -18.56 22.06
CA LEU A 765 31.75 -18.09 23.39
C LEU A 765 31.19 -19.23 24.23
N VAL A 766 31.91 -19.55 25.30
CA VAL A 766 31.51 -20.51 26.33
C VAL A 766 31.44 -19.76 27.65
N TYR A 767 30.29 -19.83 28.32
CA TYR A 767 30.08 -19.19 29.62
C TYR A 767 29.66 -20.25 30.63
N GLN A 768 30.41 -20.40 31.73
CA GLN A 768 30.16 -21.45 32.74
C GLN A 768 29.99 -22.86 32.13
N ASP A 769 30.88 -23.23 31.20
CA ASP A 769 30.86 -24.48 30.42
C ASP A 769 29.70 -24.63 29.43
N ILE A 770 28.91 -23.57 29.23
CA ILE A 770 27.78 -23.53 28.30
C ILE A 770 28.20 -22.85 26.99
N PRO A 771 28.19 -23.55 25.84
CA PRO A 771 28.42 -22.90 24.55
C PRO A 771 27.18 -22.07 24.16
N ILE A 772 27.37 -20.75 24.11
CA ILE A 772 26.32 -19.78 23.74
C ILE A 772 26.46 -19.38 22.28
N VAL A 773 27.70 -19.36 21.76
CA VAL A 773 27.99 -19.00 20.38
C VAL A 773 28.84 -20.08 19.74
N SER A 774 28.33 -20.66 18.66
CA SER A 774 28.99 -21.70 17.89
C SER A 774 28.91 -21.38 16.41
N TRP A 775 29.89 -21.83 15.64
CA TRP A 775 29.89 -21.65 14.20
C TRP A 775 30.29 -22.93 13.47
N ALA A 776 29.90 -23.04 12.21
CA ALA A 776 30.22 -24.15 11.33
C ALA A 776 30.56 -23.66 9.93
N LYS A 777 31.48 -24.35 9.26
CA LYS A 777 31.77 -24.15 7.84
C LYS A 777 30.92 -25.10 7.00
N TYR A 778 30.28 -24.58 5.96
CA TYR A 778 29.51 -25.41 5.05
C TYR A 778 29.75 -24.99 3.60
N GLY A 779 30.47 -25.84 2.84
CA GLY A 779 30.97 -25.47 1.52
C GLY A 779 31.89 -24.25 1.58
N LYS A 780 31.54 -23.19 0.85
CA LYS A 780 32.28 -21.91 0.84
C LYS A 780 31.80 -20.90 1.88
N GLY A 781 30.64 -21.12 2.50
CA GLY A 781 30.03 -20.19 3.44
C GLY A 781 30.24 -20.57 4.91
N LEU A 782 29.76 -19.68 5.78
CA LEU A 782 29.82 -19.82 7.24
C LEU A 782 28.42 -19.73 7.84
N VAL A 783 28.19 -20.52 8.89
CA VAL A 783 26.99 -20.47 9.72
C VAL A 783 27.40 -20.12 11.13
N LEU A 784 26.75 -19.12 11.71
CA LEU A 784 26.93 -18.71 13.10
C LEU A 784 25.59 -18.87 13.82
N ALA A 785 25.63 -19.51 14.97
CA ALA A 785 24.48 -19.75 15.85
C ALA A 785 24.73 -19.08 17.20
N ILE A 786 23.76 -18.28 17.64
CA ILE A 786 23.80 -17.49 18.87
C ILE A 786 22.57 -17.80 19.69
N GLY A 787 22.77 -18.31 20.90
CA GLY A 787 21.71 -18.73 21.81
C GLY A 787 21.10 -17.63 22.67
N ASP A 788 21.34 -16.37 22.34
CA ASP A 788 20.80 -15.22 23.05
C ASP A 788 20.20 -14.18 22.08
N SER A 789 18.87 -14.10 22.06
CA SER A 789 18.11 -13.14 21.26
C SER A 789 18.10 -11.72 21.84
N GLY A 790 18.31 -11.57 23.16
CA GLY A 790 18.36 -10.26 23.79
C GLY A 790 19.61 -9.46 23.39
N MET A 791 20.68 -10.17 23.00
CA MET A 791 21.97 -9.58 22.65
C MET A 791 21.97 -8.67 21.41
N PHE A 792 20.98 -8.78 20.52
CA PHE A 792 20.87 -7.84 19.40
C PHE A 792 19.56 -7.05 19.41
N SER A 793 18.72 -7.24 20.43
CA SER A 793 17.47 -6.51 20.54
C SER A 793 17.71 -5.02 20.85
N ASN A 794 16.69 -4.20 20.72
CA ASN A 794 16.73 -2.77 21.04
C ASN A 794 17.11 -2.53 22.51
N LYS A 795 16.69 -3.41 23.42
CA LYS A 795 17.06 -3.41 24.84
C LYS A 795 18.55 -3.63 25.05
N GLY A 796 19.08 -4.71 24.46
CA GLY A 796 20.52 -4.98 24.49
C GLY A 796 21.29 -3.83 23.86
N SER A 797 20.82 -3.35 22.70
CA SER A 797 21.48 -2.30 21.93
C SER A 797 21.36 -0.88 22.45
N GLY A 798 20.42 -0.62 23.36
CA GLY A 798 20.37 0.65 24.10
C GLY A 798 21.46 0.80 25.13
N LEU A 799 22.05 -0.31 25.58
CA LEU A 799 23.16 -0.33 26.54
C LEU A 799 24.53 -0.35 25.85
N TYR A 800 24.58 -0.46 24.51
CA TYR A 800 25.83 -0.70 23.80
C TYR A 800 26.71 0.54 23.62
N SER A 801 27.98 0.37 24.00
CA SER A 801 29.08 1.19 23.52
C SER A 801 29.26 1.01 22.00
N LYS A 802 29.89 1.99 21.32
CA LYS A 802 30.23 1.92 19.88
C LYS A 802 30.91 0.60 19.46
N GLY A 803 31.61 -0.06 20.40
CA GLY A 803 32.29 -1.33 20.16
C GLY A 803 31.37 -2.48 19.75
N VAL A 804 30.21 -2.64 20.39
CA VAL A 804 29.29 -3.77 20.06
C VAL A 804 28.70 -3.60 18.67
N VAL A 805 28.33 -2.37 18.30
CA VAL A 805 27.88 -2.05 16.94
C VAL A 805 28.96 -2.38 15.91
N TRP A 806 30.23 -2.09 16.18
CA TRP A 806 31.32 -2.43 15.26
C TRP A 806 31.52 -3.93 15.12
N MET A 807 31.52 -4.65 16.24
CA MET A 807 31.66 -6.11 16.24
C MET A 807 30.49 -6.79 15.51
N MET A 808 29.25 -6.31 15.66
CA MET A 808 28.10 -6.80 14.87
C MET A 808 28.32 -6.66 13.36
N ASN A 809 28.93 -5.57 12.95
CA ASN A 809 29.20 -5.30 11.53
C ASN A 809 30.37 -6.15 11.00
N ASP A 810 31.45 -6.25 11.77
CA ASP A 810 32.61 -7.07 11.40
C ASP A 810 32.23 -8.57 11.39
N MET A 811 31.29 -8.98 12.24
CA MET A 811 30.66 -10.30 12.21
C MET A 811 29.92 -10.55 10.89
N ILE A 812 29.07 -9.62 10.46
CA ILE A 812 28.33 -9.75 9.20
C ILE A 812 29.28 -9.76 7.99
N GLU A 813 30.35 -8.98 8.04
CA GLU A 813 31.39 -8.97 7.01
C GLU A 813 32.14 -10.31 6.94
N ALA A 814 32.55 -10.85 8.08
CA ALA A 814 33.22 -12.15 8.16
C ALA A 814 32.31 -13.28 7.63
N LEU A 815 31.03 -13.27 8.02
CA LEU A 815 30.03 -14.21 7.51
C LEU A 815 29.84 -14.08 5.99
N GLY A 816 29.67 -12.86 5.50
CA GLY A 816 29.41 -12.58 4.09
C GLY A 816 30.60 -12.84 3.16
N CYS A 817 31.83 -12.84 3.71
CA CYS A 817 33.04 -13.18 2.98
C CYS A 817 33.46 -14.65 3.15
N GLY A 818 32.83 -15.39 4.06
CA GLY A 818 33.27 -16.74 4.44
C GLY A 818 34.63 -16.75 5.13
N ASP A 819 35.01 -15.65 5.80
CA ASP A 819 36.32 -15.49 6.45
C ASP A 819 36.29 -16.03 7.88
N GLU A 820 36.73 -17.28 8.01
CA GLU A 820 36.85 -17.98 9.30
C GLU A 820 37.79 -17.26 10.28
N LYS A 821 38.90 -16.69 9.79
CA LYS A 821 39.89 -16.06 10.67
C LYS A 821 39.36 -14.75 11.22
N ALA A 822 38.69 -13.96 10.39
CA ALA A 822 38.04 -12.74 10.83
C ALA A 822 36.95 -13.02 11.87
N LEU A 823 36.11 -14.03 11.64
CA LEU A 823 35.03 -14.41 12.57
C LEU A 823 35.56 -14.86 13.93
N VAL A 824 36.59 -15.73 13.94
CA VAL A 824 37.20 -16.24 15.17
C VAL A 824 37.97 -15.14 15.91
N GLY A 825 38.52 -14.17 15.20
CA GLY A 825 39.30 -13.06 15.77
C GLY A 825 38.48 -11.96 16.45
N LEU A 826 37.15 -11.98 16.36
CA LEU A 826 36.30 -11.01 17.05
C LEU A 826 36.37 -11.19 18.57
N ASP A 827 36.27 -10.08 19.32
CA ASP A 827 36.21 -10.12 20.79
C ASP A 827 34.82 -10.56 21.25
N TRP A 828 34.55 -11.86 21.16
CA TRP A 828 33.29 -12.48 21.60
C TRP A 828 33.03 -12.28 23.11
N GLN A 829 34.07 -12.00 23.91
CA GLN A 829 33.91 -11.65 25.32
C GLN A 829 33.42 -10.22 25.53
N MET A 830 33.63 -9.31 24.57
CA MET A 830 33.01 -7.97 24.60
C MET A 830 31.49 -8.07 24.65
N MET A 831 30.91 -9.13 24.08
CA MET A 831 29.47 -9.37 24.16
C MET A 831 28.99 -9.70 25.56
N VAL A 832 29.82 -10.32 26.39
CA VAL A 832 29.51 -10.58 27.81
C VAL A 832 29.84 -9.36 28.67
N ARG A 833 30.88 -8.59 28.30
CA ARG A 833 31.35 -7.41 29.04
C ARG A 833 30.53 -6.14 28.78
N GLY A 834 29.83 -6.06 27.65
CA GLY A 834 28.94 -4.96 27.30
C GLY A 834 27.57 -5.03 27.97
N TRP A 835 27.36 -6.01 28.85
CA TRP A 835 26.15 -6.25 29.63
C TRP A 835 26.30 -5.75 31.06
#